data_AF-S7PB67-F1
#
_entry.id   AF-S7PB67-F1
#
_cell.length_a   1.000
_cell.length_b   1.000
_cell.length_c   1.000
_cell.angle_alpha   90.00
_cell.angle_beta   90.00
_cell.angle_gamma   90.00
#
_symmetry.space_group_name_H-M   'P 1'
#
loop_
_entity.id
_entity.type
_entity.pdbx_description
1 polymer ?
#
loop_
_entity_poly.entity_id
_entity_poly.type
_entity_poly.pdbx_seq_one_letter_code
_entity_poly.pdbx_strand_id
1 'polypeptide(L)'
;MVAVRTGDAAVGYRRIWRENRRSRHLEEETSMGAPLGLYFSRDAYWEKLYVDQPAGTPLLYVHALRDAPDEVPSFRLGQHLYGAYRKRLHENDWIRIQEDTGLLYLNWSLNHSSWEKLNIRNGGFPQLTVYLQVFLLPTPLREGECQWPGCARIYFSFINASFPACGSLKPRELCFPDREPSFRIRENRPPGTFHQFRQLAVQFLCPNISMAYRLLGGENLPFRCASDSLEVSTWRALDRERQEKYELVAACTVRLGARKEEEVMVPFPVTVYDEDDSAPSFLDGVDTASAVVEFKRKKGTVVATLHVFDPDVVPASGELLRRYTSTLLPGDAWALQTFRVEHSPNETLVQADGSFIRATVHDYRLVLNRSLPISESRTLQLAVLVNDSSFQGPGEGTLLLHFNVTVLPVSLRLPSAYSFTVSRRARLFAQVGKVSVENGQEFTGIHLRYELQLSSANCSALEVVTSAEDTSGTLFVNDTEALRRPECTQLQYTVVATDQPTGNQAQGPLLITMEGTYVAEEPGCPLSCAVSKRRPECEECGGLGSLTGRCEWRQGDGKGISRNFSTCSPSIKTCPDSHCDAVESSNPHICPQDCLRGSIIGGHEPGERWGIKAGFGTCSCFPEERKCFCEPEDSQGPWLGPALSSWGAAVPA
;
A
#
# COMPACT_ATOMS: atom_id res chain seq x y z
N MET A 1 48.60 34.52 28.69
CA MET A 1 50.02 34.33 28.29
C MET A 1 50.10 34.43 26.78
N VAL A 2 50.89 35.38 26.24
CA VAL A 2 51.79 35.31 25.06
C VAL A 2 51.27 34.56 23.80
N ALA A 3 51.29 35.01 22.53
CA ALA A 3 51.69 36.21 21.81
C ALA A 3 51.27 36.09 20.31
N VAL A 4 50.91 37.22 19.69
CA VAL A 4 51.38 37.81 18.41
C VAL A 4 51.74 36.94 17.16
N ARG A 5 51.20 37.38 15.99
CA ARG A 5 51.61 37.26 14.55
C ARG A 5 51.43 35.88 13.89
N THR A 6 51.07 35.70 12.61
CA THR A 6 50.99 36.43 11.31
C THR A 6 50.08 35.55 10.40
N GLY A 7 49.27 35.99 9.43
CA GLY A 7 49.58 36.79 8.24
C GLY A 7 49.34 35.97 6.95
N ASP A 8 48.20 36.21 6.30
CA ASP A 8 47.77 36.09 4.89
C ASP A 8 48.32 35.05 3.89
N ALA A 9 47.38 34.40 3.17
CA ALA A 9 47.42 34.27 1.70
C ALA A 9 46.04 33.85 1.12
N ALA A 10 45.40 34.74 0.35
CA ALA A 10 44.81 34.47 -0.98
C ALA A 10 43.87 35.61 -1.44
N VAL A 11 44.47 36.52 -2.21
CA VAL A 11 43.89 37.45 -3.20
C VAL A 11 43.13 36.64 -4.28
N GLY A 12 42.02 37.02 -4.93
CA GLY A 12 41.20 38.23 -5.00
C GLY A 12 40.64 38.43 -6.43
N TYR A 13 39.33 38.75 -6.54
CA TYR A 13 38.70 39.79 -7.41
C TYR A 13 38.76 39.65 -8.96
N ARG A 14 37.79 39.99 -9.84
CA ARG A 14 36.55 40.83 -10.00
C ARG A 14 35.81 40.27 -11.25
N ARG A 15 34.47 40.15 -11.40
CA ARG A 15 33.35 41.11 -11.53
C ARG A 15 33.49 42.15 -12.68
N ILE A 16 32.53 42.19 -13.66
CA ILE A 16 31.65 43.34 -14.04
C ILE A 16 30.98 43.23 -15.46
N TRP A 17 29.61 43.23 -15.49
CA TRP A 17 28.59 43.93 -16.36
C TRP A 17 28.57 43.78 -17.91
N ARG A 18 27.48 43.82 -18.73
CA ARG A 18 26.12 44.48 -18.82
C ARG A 18 25.29 43.70 -19.92
N GLU A 19 24.00 43.37 -19.81
CA GLU A 19 22.74 44.13 -20.05
C GLU A 19 22.33 44.42 -21.54
N ASN A 20 21.27 43.77 -22.09
CA ASN A 20 20.07 44.41 -22.73
C ASN A 20 19.05 43.45 -23.41
N ARG A 21 17.75 43.68 -23.10
CA ARG A 21 16.48 43.69 -23.91
C ARG A 21 16.33 42.80 -25.16
N ARG A 22 15.37 41.86 -25.22
CA ARG A 22 13.88 41.93 -25.35
C ARG A 22 13.39 41.74 -26.80
N SER A 23 12.43 40.80 -26.92
CA SER A 23 11.32 40.73 -27.89
C SER A 23 11.61 40.21 -29.31
N ARG A 24 11.21 38.96 -29.56
CA ARG A 24 10.28 38.51 -30.63
C ARG A 24 10.44 36.99 -30.84
N HIS A 25 9.45 36.24 -30.36
CA HIS A 25 8.84 35.04 -30.99
C HIS A 25 7.96 34.36 -29.93
N LEU A 26 6.87 35.05 -29.60
CA LEU A 26 5.59 34.44 -29.30
C LEU A 26 4.87 34.39 -30.64
N GLU A 27 4.72 33.20 -31.20
CA GLU A 27 3.68 32.74 -32.13
C GLU A 27 4.13 31.39 -32.70
N GLU A 28 3.19 30.44 -32.73
CA GLU A 28 3.31 29.04 -33.20
C GLU A 28 3.93 28.00 -32.25
N GLU A 29 3.44 27.93 -31.02
CA GLU A 29 3.10 26.61 -30.45
C GLU A 29 1.65 26.31 -30.84
N THR A 30 1.44 26.06 -32.12
CA THR A 30 0.27 25.30 -32.57
C THR A 30 0.31 23.95 -31.87
N SER A 31 -0.60 23.77 -30.90
CA SER A 31 -1.45 22.58 -30.81
C SER A 31 -0.84 21.35 -31.51
N MET A 32 0.17 20.74 -30.91
CA MET A 32 0.44 19.33 -31.18
C MET A 32 -0.63 18.55 -30.43
N GLY A 33 -1.81 18.45 -31.06
CA GLY A 33 -2.76 17.41 -30.74
C GLY A 33 -2.03 16.07 -30.71
N ALA A 34 -2.48 15.17 -29.83
CA ALA A 34 -2.00 13.79 -29.75
C ALA A 34 -1.76 13.22 -31.16
N PRO A 35 -0.70 12.42 -31.39
CA PRO A 35 -0.47 11.89 -32.71
C PRO A 35 -1.68 11.04 -33.10
N LEU A 36 -2.50 11.56 -34.00
CA LEU A 36 -3.34 10.77 -34.91
C LEU A 36 -2.43 9.65 -35.43
N GLY A 37 -2.70 8.42 -35.02
CA GLY A 37 -1.66 7.40 -34.95
C GLY A 37 -2.16 6.00 -35.25
N LEU A 38 -1.67 5.44 -36.35
CA LEU A 38 -1.69 4.01 -36.59
C LEU A 38 -1.10 3.24 -35.40
N TYR A 39 -1.69 2.10 -35.06
CA TYR A 39 -1.19 1.23 -34.00
C TYR A 39 -1.15 -0.23 -34.43
N PHE A 40 -0.09 -0.94 -34.03
CA PHE A 40 -0.04 -2.38 -34.25
C PHE A 40 -1.09 -3.12 -33.42
N SER A 41 -1.72 -4.13 -34.02
CA SER A 41 -2.66 -5.01 -33.31
C SER A 41 -2.00 -5.85 -32.21
N ARG A 42 -0.66 -5.97 -32.24
CA ARG A 42 0.17 -6.76 -31.33
C ARG A 42 1.51 -6.05 -31.10
N ASP A 43 2.13 -6.26 -29.95
CA ASP A 43 3.49 -5.79 -29.67
C ASP A 43 4.58 -6.81 -30.03
N ALA A 44 4.20 -8.09 -30.16
CA ALA A 44 5.09 -9.19 -30.50
C ALA A 44 4.49 -10.18 -31.52
N TYR A 45 5.26 -10.46 -32.57
CA TYR A 45 5.01 -11.50 -33.57
C TYR A 45 6.06 -12.61 -33.46
N TRP A 46 5.75 -13.82 -33.94
CA TRP A 46 6.59 -15.00 -33.77
C TRP A 46 6.60 -15.84 -35.03
N GLU A 47 7.79 -16.30 -35.44
CA GLU A 47 7.99 -17.11 -36.64
C GLU A 47 9.12 -18.13 -36.47
N LYS A 48 9.03 -19.25 -37.19
CA LYS A 48 10.09 -20.28 -37.23
C LYS A 48 10.86 -20.19 -38.54
N LEU A 49 12.19 -20.13 -38.43
CA LEU A 49 13.09 -20.14 -39.58
C LEU A 49 13.92 -21.42 -39.58
N TYR A 50 14.09 -22.00 -40.76
CA TYR A 50 14.82 -23.26 -40.97
C TYR A 50 16.01 -23.02 -41.90
N VAL A 51 17.01 -23.89 -41.81
CA VAL A 51 18.20 -23.84 -42.67
C VAL A 51 17.78 -24.20 -44.11
N ASP A 52 18.39 -23.51 -45.08
CA ASP A 52 18.16 -23.68 -46.52
C ASP A 52 16.74 -23.36 -47.00
N GLN A 53 15.96 -22.58 -46.23
CA GLN A 53 14.71 -22.02 -46.73
C GLN A 53 14.96 -21.15 -47.97
N PRO A 54 14.17 -21.29 -49.05
CA PRO A 54 14.42 -20.61 -50.31
C PRO A 54 14.15 -19.10 -50.21
N ALA A 55 14.89 -18.31 -51.01
CA ALA A 55 14.60 -16.90 -51.21
C ALA A 55 13.19 -16.71 -51.83
N GLY A 56 12.52 -15.63 -51.46
CA GLY A 56 11.14 -15.34 -51.81
C GLY A 56 10.09 -15.99 -50.89
N THR A 57 10.48 -16.79 -49.90
CA THR A 57 9.52 -17.41 -48.97
C THR A 57 8.79 -16.35 -48.15
N PRO A 58 7.46 -16.28 -48.22
CA PRO A 58 6.67 -15.39 -47.37
C PRO A 58 6.65 -15.93 -45.94
N LEU A 59 6.82 -15.04 -44.97
CA LEU A 59 6.92 -15.39 -43.55
C LEU A 59 5.60 -15.12 -42.83
N LEU A 60 5.25 -13.84 -42.64
CA LEU A 60 4.05 -13.42 -41.92
C LEU A 60 3.58 -12.03 -42.34
N TYR A 61 2.32 -11.73 -42.02
CA TYR A 61 1.75 -10.38 -42.09
C TYR A 61 1.86 -9.67 -40.73
N VAL A 62 2.21 -8.39 -40.77
CA VAL A 62 1.92 -7.45 -39.68
C VAL A 62 0.67 -6.65 -40.01
N HIS A 63 -0.09 -6.30 -38.98
CA HIS A 63 -1.32 -5.52 -39.13
C HIS A 63 -1.23 -4.28 -38.24
N ALA A 64 -1.62 -3.15 -38.81
CA ALA A 64 -1.82 -1.91 -38.09
C ALA A 64 -3.26 -1.44 -38.31
N LEU A 65 -3.91 -1.09 -37.21
CA LEU A 65 -5.21 -0.47 -37.18
C LEU A 65 -5.03 1.05 -37.22
N ARG A 66 -6.07 1.73 -37.71
CA ARG A 66 -6.09 3.18 -37.91
C ARG A 66 -6.93 3.85 -36.84
N ASP A 67 -6.50 5.05 -36.45
CA ASP A 67 -7.25 5.91 -35.53
C ASP A 67 -8.20 6.83 -36.31
N ALA A 68 -7.85 7.18 -37.56
CA ALA A 68 -8.64 8.02 -38.45
C ALA A 68 -8.85 7.37 -39.84
N PRO A 69 -9.95 7.66 -40.56
CA PRO A 69 -10.30 6.96 -41.80
C PRO A 69 -9.36 7.23 -42.97
N ASP A 70 -8.64 8.34 -42.97
CA ASP A 70 -7.70 8.80 -44.00
C ASP A 70 -6.28 8.24 -43.84
N GLU A 71 -5.99 7.57 -42.71
CA GLU A 71 -4.67 6.99 -42.45
C GLU A 71 -4.43 5.72 -43.27
N VAL A 72 -3.21 5.61 -43.82
CA VAL A 72 -2.74 4.43 -44.54
C VAL A 72 -1.50 3.88 -43.84
N PRO A 73 -1.52 2.62 -43.38
CA PRO A 73 -0.36 2.02 -42.73
C PRO A 73 0.79 1.83 -43.71
N SER A 74 1.99 2.27 -43.30
CA SER A 74 3.23 2.02 -44.01
C SER A 74 4.27 1.47 -43.04
N PHE A 75 4.90 0.35 -43.43
CA PHE A 75 5.76 -0.43 -42.54
C PHE A 75 7.23 -0.33 -42.93
N ARG A 76 8.10 -0.15 -41.93
CA ARG A 76 9.55 -0.16 -42.13
C ARG A 76 10.25 -1.09 -41.14
N LEU A 77 11.17 -1.91 -41.64
CA LEU A 77 12.02 -2.75 -40.81
C LEU A 77 13.22 -1.98 -40.24
N GLY A 78 13.56 -2.26 -38.98
CA GLY A 78 14.82 -1.84 -38.37
C GLY A 78 16.02 -2.49 -39.06
N GLN A 79 17.18 -1.81 -39.00
CA GLN A 79 18.37 -2.24 -39.75
C GLN A 79 19.12 -3.39 -39.10
N HIS A 80 18.85 -3.71 -37.83
CA HIS A 80 19.66 -4.65 -37.04
C HIS A 80 18.84 -5.83 -36.53
N LEU A 81 19.45 -7.02 -36.56
CA LEU A 81 19.01 -8.21 -35.82
C LEU A 81 19.47 -8.12 -34.38
N TYR A 82 18.52 -8.24 -33.45
CA TYR A 82 18.78 -8.20 -32.02
C TYR A 82 18.70 -9.60 -31.41
N GLY A 83 19.61 -9.90 -30.49
CA GLY A 83 19.62 -11.11 -29.68
C GLY A 83 19.02 -10.89 -28.29
N ALA A 84 19.35 -11.78 -27.36
CA ALA A 84 18.96 -11.63 -25.96
C ALA A 84 19.45 -10.28 -25.39
N TYR A 85 18.66 -9.70 -24.46
CA TYR A 85 19.00 -8.46 -23.73
C TYR A 85 19.30 -7.23 -24.60
N ARG A 86 18.63 -7.07 -25.75
CA ARG A 86 18.79 -5.93 -26.68
C ARG A 86 20.19 -5.81 -27.31
N LYS A 87 20.98 -6.88 -27.32
CA LYS A 87 22.29 -6.92 -27.98
C LYS A 87 22.11 -6.93 -29.51
N ARG A 88 22.75 -6.00 -30.22
CA ARG A 88 22.83 -6.02 -31.69
C ARG A 88 23.75 -7.15 -32.14
N LEU A 89 23.26 -8.04 -32.99
CA LEU A 89 24.00 -9.22 -33.48
C LEU A 89 24.57 -8.99 -34.88
N HIS A 90 23.75 -8.50 -35.82
CA HIS A 90 24.12 -8.30 -37.22
C HIS A 90 23.19 -7.27 -37.88
N GLU A 91 23.60 -6.69 -39.00
CA GLU A 91 22.68 -5.96 -39.89
C GLU A 91 21.69 -6.92 -40.55
N ASN A 92 20.48 -6.46 -40.88
CA ASN A 92 19.45 -7.29 -41.48
C ASN A 92 19.61 -7.37 -43.00
N ASP A 93 20.31 -8.41 -43.46
CA ASP A 93 20.51 -8.66 -44.89
C ASP A 93 19.47 -9.63 -45.50
N TRP A 94 18.79 -10.41 -44.66
CA TRP A 94 18.00 -11.57 -45.10
C TRP A 94 16.51 -11.32 -45.21
N ILE A 95 15.94 -10.49 -44.33
CA ILE A 95 14.48 -10.34 -44.22
C ILE A 95 14.07 -8.96 -44.75
N ARG A 96 13.07 -8.93 -45.63
CA ARG A 96 12.49 -7.69 -46.17
C ARG A 96 11.00 -7.62 -45.84
N ILE A 97 10.45 -6.41 -45.93
CA ILE A 97 9.03 -6.12 -45.71
C ILE A 97 8.49 -5.38 -46.93
N GLN A 98 7.27 -5.72 -47.35
CA GLN A 98 6.50 -4.90 -48.29
C GLN A 98 5.81 -3.77 -47.51
N GLU A 99 6.09 -2.52 -47.90
CA GLU A 99 5.68 -1.35 -47.13
C GLU A 99 4.16 -1.16 -47.07
N ASP A 100 3.43 -1.53 -48.12
CA ASP A 100 1.97 -1.32 -48.23
C ASP A 100 1.14 -2.44 -47.58
N THR A 101 1.62 -3.69 -47.69
CA THR A 101 0.86 -4.88 -47.24
C THR A 101 1.30 -5.38 -45.87
N GLY A 102 2.48 -4.97 -45.39
CA GLY A 102 3.07 -5.50 -44.16
C GLY A 102 3.54 -6.95 -44.29
N LEU A 103 3.74 -7.47 -45.52
CA LEU A 103 4.25 -8.82 -45.75
C LEU A 103 5.75 -8.89 -45.49
N LEU A 104 6.16 -9.70 -44.51
CA LEU A 104 7.55 -10.08 -44.33
C LEU A 104 7.90 -11.31 -45.17
N TYR A 105 9.08 -11.29 -45.80
CA TYR A 105 9.56 -12.40 -46.61
C TYR A 105 11.09 -12.52 -46.55
N LEU A 106 11.59 -13.71 -46.90
CA LEU A 106 13.03 -13.96 -47.05
C LEU A 106 13.52 -13.42 -48.40
N ASN A 107 14.46 -12.50 -48.38
CA ASN A 107 15.13 -12.01 -49.58
C ASN A 107 16.27 -12.93 -50.04
N TRP A 108 16.96 -13.56 -49.09
CA TRP A 108 18.05 -14.51 -49.31
C TRP A 108 17.85 -15.79 -48.50
N SER A 109 18.40 -16.90 -48.97
CA SER A 109 18.39 -18.17 -48.23
C SER A 109 19.26 -18.11 -46.98
N LEU A 110 18.84 -18.85 -45.94
CA LEU A 110 19.55 -18.95 -44.67
C LEU A 110 20.41 -20.20 -44.64
N ASN A 111 21.68 -20.07 -45.02
CA ASN A 111 22.62 -21.19 -45.05
C ASN A 111 23.19 -21.46 -43.64
N HIS A 112 23.72 -22.68 -43.42
CA HIS A 112 24.31 -23.09 -42.14
C HIS A 112 25.39 -22.13 -41.61
N SER A 113 26.22 -21.58 -42.50
CA SER A 113 27.28 -20.63 -42.13
C SER A 113 26.75 -19.29 -41.60
N SER A 114 25.58 -18.84 -42.05
CA SER A 114 24.91 -17.64 -41.53
C SER A 114 24.33 -17.90 -40.15
N TRP A 115 23.75 -19.08 -39.93
CA TRP A 115 23.24 -19.50 -38.62
C TRP A 115 24.35 -19.58 -37.57
N GLU A 116 25.48 -20.23 -37.89
CA GLU A 116 26.61 -20.34 -36.97
C GLU A 116 27.16 -18.97 -36.58
N LYS A 117 27.30 -18.04 -37.55
CA LYS A 117 27.75 -16.67 -37.29
C LYS A 117 26.85 -15.94 -36.30
N LEU A 118 25.53 -16.06 -36.45
CA LEU A 118 24.56 -15.43 -35.54
C LEU A 118 24.58 -16.09 -34.17
N ASN A 119 24.70 -17.42 -34.12
CA ASN A 119 24.70 -18.17 -32.87
C ASN A 119 25.94 -17.87 -32.00
N ILE A 120 27.13 -17.78 -32.61
CA ILE A 120 28.37 -17.37 -31.92
C ILE A 120 28.19 -15.99 -31.28
N ARG A 121 27.62 -15.02 -32.01
CA ARG A 121 27.41 -13.65 -31.51
C ARG A 121 26.35 -13.57 -30.39
N ASN A 122 25.41 -14.51 -30.38
CA ASN A 122 24.39 -14.65 -29.35
C ASN A 122 24.90 -15.32 -28.06
N GLY A 123 26.17 -15.72 -27.99
CA GLY A 123 26.77 -16.29 -26.77
C GLY A 123 26.69 -17.81 -26.66
N GLY A 124 26.38 -18.53 -27.76
CA GLY A 124 26.44 -20.00 -27.80
C GLY A 124 25.27 -20.73 -27.16
N PHE A 125 24.14 -20.06 -26.92
CA PHE A 125 22.92 -20.71 -26.43
C PHE A 125 22.32 -21.67 -27.47
N PRO A 126 21.76 -22.83 -27.07
CA PRO A 126 21.31 -23.88 -27.99
C PRO A 126 20.08 -23.49 -28.83
N GLN A 127 19.27 -22.53 -28.36
CA GLN A 127 18.10 -22.02 -29.09
C GLN A 127 18.33 -20.57 -29.48
N LEU A 128 18.58 -20.34 -30.77
CA LEU A 128 18.78 -19.00 -31.33
C LEU A 128 17.42 -18.34 -31.56
N THR A 129 16.98 -17.51 -30.61
CA THR A 129 15.88 -16.57 -30.81
C THR A 129 16.44 -15.19 -31.04
N VAL A 130 16.15 -14.62 -32.21
CA VAL A 130 16.49 -13.23 -32.55
C VAL A 130 15.22 -12.45 -32.80
N TYR A 131 15.29 -11.12 -32.80
CA TYR A 131 14.16 -10.30 -33.19
C TYR A 131 14.55 -9.11 -34.05
N LEU A 132 13.59 -8.71 -34.88
CA LEU A 132 13.59 -7.45 -35.62
C LEU A 132 12.57 -6.49 -35.03
N GLN A 133 12.76 -5.21 -35.30
CA GLN A 133 11.83 -4.14 -34.96
C GLN A 133 11.11 -3.70 -36.23
N VAL A 134 9.81 -3.47 -36.16
CA VAL A 134 9.01 -2.88 -37.25
C VAL A 134 8.37 -1.60 -36.75
N PHE A 135 8.50 -0.54 -37.53
CA PHE A 135 8.00 0.79 -37.23
C PHE A 135 6.87 1.17 -38.18
N LEU A 136 5.91 1.94 -37.68
CA LEU A 136 4.86 2.58 -38.48
C LEU A 136 5.29 3.99 -38.89
N LEU A 137 5.27 4.31 -40.17
CA LEU A 137 5.51 5.68 -40.64
C LEU A 137 4.26 6.55 -40.40
N PRO A 138 4.44 7.85 -40.07
CA PRO A 138 5.66 8.65 -40.18
C PRO A 138 6.55 8.69 -38.93
N THR A 139 6.38 7.80 -37.94
CA THR A 139 7.15 7.91 -36.68
C THR A 139 8.66 7.96 -36.92
N PRO A 140 9.38 8.93 -36.34
CA PRO A 140 10.82 9.06 -36.56
C PRO A 140 11.54 7.83 -36.00
N LEU A 141 12.41 7.22 -36.81
CA LEU A 141 13.23 6.07 -36.42
C LEU A 141 14.11 6.41 -35.21
N ARG A 142 13.63 6.10 -34.01
CA ARG A 142 14.45 6.01 -32.80
C ARG A 142 14.70 4.53 -32.49
N GLU A 143 15.66 3.91 -33.18
CA GLU A 143 16.03 2.48 -33.02
C GLU A 143 16.44 2.08 -31.58
N GLY A 144 16.61 3.05 -30.67
CA GLY A 144 16.88 2.82 -29.25
C GLY A 144 15.65 2.43 -28.41
N GLU A 145 14.44 2.80 -28.84
CA GLU A 145 13.21 2.67 -28.05
C GLU A 145 12.05 2.16 -28.90
N CYS A 146 12.02 0.84 -29.16
CA CYS A 146 10.87 0.19 -29.78
C CYS A 146 9.80 -0.13 -28.73
N GLN A 147 8.71 0.65 -28.72
CA GLN A 147 7.55 0.46 -27.86
C GLN A 147 6.25 0.54 -28.69
N TRP A 148 5.23 -0.21 -28.25
CA TRP A 148 3.86 -0.07 -28.75
C TRP A 148 3.35 1.34 -28.40
N PRO A 149 2.52 2.00 -29.24
CA PRO A 149 1.87 1.51 -30.46
C PRO A 149 2.69 1.65 -31.75
N GLY A 150 3.71 2.51 -31.77
CA GLY A 150 4.45 2.86 -33.00
C GLY A 150 5.49 1.84 -33.45
N CYS A 151 5.86 0.88 -32.60
CA CYS A 151 6.82 -0.17 -32.92
C CYS A 151 6.39 -1.53 -32.37
N ALA A 152 6.56 -2.58 -33.17
CA ALA A 152 6.37 -3.97 -32.77
C ALA A 152 7.65 -4.79 -32.98
N ARG A 153 7.81 -5.86 -32.19
CA ARG A 153 8.95 -6.78 -32.29
C ARG A 153 8.53 -8.06 -32.97
N ILE A 154 9.37 -8.57 -33.87
CA ILE A 154 9.14 -9.83 -34.57
C ILE A 154 10.23 -10.79 -34.18
N TYR A 155 9.86 -11.84 -33.47
CA TYR A 155 10.76 -12.87 -32.98
C TYR A 155 10.87 -14.02 -33.97
N PHE A 156 12.09 -14.42 -34.26
CA PHE A 156 12.42 -15.54 -35.12
C PHE A 156 13.14 -16.60 -34.31
N SER A 157 12.54 -17.80 -34.26
CA SER A 157 13.18 -19.00 -33.71
C SER A 157 13.91 -19.73 -34.83
N PHE A 158 15.23 -19.65 -34.83
CA PHE A 158 16.08 -20.29 -35.83
C PHE A 158 16.36 -21.74 -35.43
N ILE A 159 15.88 -22.67 -36.27
CA ILE A 159 16.02 -24.12 -36.08
C ILE A 159 17.20 -24.59 -36.93
N ASN A 160 18.18 -25.25 -36.31
CA ASN A 160 19.33 -25.82 -37.01
C ASN A 160 18.99 -27.15 -37.70
N ALA A 161 17.99 -27.12 -38.57
CA ALA A 161 17.58 -28.21 -39.43
C ALA A 161 16.86 -27.65 -40.65
N SER A 162 16.83 -28.43 -41.74
CA SER A 162 15.97 -28.11 -42.90
C SER A 162 14.50 -28.24 -42.53
N PHE A 163 13.62 -27.60 -43.32
CA PHE A 163 12.18 -27.67 -43.11
C PHE A 163 11.70 -29.15 -43.13
N PRO A 164 10.90 -29.58 -42.13
CA PRO A 164 10.45 -30.96 -42.03
C PRO A 164 9.53 -31.34 -43.20
N ALA A 165 9.42 -32.64 -43.48
CA ALA A 165 8.50 -33.13 -44.50
C ALA A 165 7.05 -32.82 -44.11
N CYS A 166 6.23 -32.38 -45.06
CA CYS A 166 4.84 -31.98 -44.82
C CYS A 166 4.00 -33.04 -44.09
N GLY A 167 4.25 -34.34 -44.34
CA GLY A 167 3.55 -35.44 -43.66
C GLY A 167 3.99 -35.74 -42.22
N SER A 168 5.13 -35.17 -41.78
CA SER A 168 5.62 -35.29 -40.40
C SER A 168 5.10 -34.19 -39.47
N LEU A 169 4.56 -33.11 -40.03
CA LEU A 169 4.01 -32.00 -39.27
C LEU A 169 2.66 -32.39 -38.67
N LYS A 170 2.46 -32.07 -37.40
CA LYS A 170 1.17 -32.28 -36.74
C LYS A 170 0.17 -31.21 -37.21
N PRO A 171 -1.13 -31.50 -37.27
CA PRO A 171 -2.15 -30.50 -37.62
C PRO A 171 -2.10 -29.22 -36.78
N ARG A 172 -1.75 -29.31 -35.48
CA ARG A 172 -1.54 -28.12 -34.62
C ARG A 172 -0.44 -27.20 -35.14
N GLU A 173 0.67 -27.77 -35.63
CA GLU A 173 1.85 -27.06 -36.15
C GLU A 173 1.60 -26.49 -37.55
N LEU A 174 0.71 -27.12 -38.33
CA LEU A 174 0.27 -26.63 -39.64
C LEU A 174 -0.67 -25.43 -39.50
N CYS A 175 -1.57 -25.46 -38.51
CA CYS A 175 -2.63 -24.49 -38.37
C CYS A 175 -2.20 -23.19 -37.70
N PHE A 176 -1.43 -23.27 -36.61
CA PHE A 176 -1.23 -22.16 -35.69
C PHE A 176 0.19 -22.19 -35.12
N PRO A 177 0.78 -21.02 -34.79
CA PRO A 177 2.09 -20.96 -34.15
C PRO A 177 2.03 -21.51 -32.72
N ASP A 178 3.20 -21.85 -32.16
CA ASP A 178 3.33 -22.38 -30.79
C ASP A 178 2.87 -21.38 -29.74
N ARG A 179 3.05 -20.09 -29.99
CA ARG A 179 2.63 -19.01 -29.09
C ARG A 179 1.30 -18.44 -29.52
N GLU A 180 0.35 -18.47 -28.60
CA GLU A 180 -0.98 -17.89 -28.80
C GLU A 180 -0.87 -16.37 -28.96
N PRO A 181 -1.62 -15.78 -29.91
CA PRO A 181 -1.64 -14.35 -30.09
C PRO A 181 -2.46 -13.66 -28.99
N SER A 182 -2.04 -12.44 -28.61
CA SER A 182 -2.86 -11.52 -27.82
C SER A 182 -3.02 -10.22 -28.59
N PHE A 183 -4.27 -9.82 -28.82
CA PHE A 183 -4.59 -8.65 -29.62
C PHE A 183 -4.96 -7.46 -28.75
N ARG A 184 -4.56 -6.27 -29.20
CA ARG A 184 -4.84 -4.97 -28.59
C ARG A 184 -5.59 -4.12 -29.59
N ILE A 185 -6.81 -3.73 -29.25
CA ILE A 185 -7.66 -2.88 -30.09
C ILE A 185 -8.07 -1.69 -29.23
N ARG A 186 -7.77 -0.46 -29.67
CA ARG A 186 -8.30 0.76 -29.04
C ARG A 186 -9.80 0.85 -29.27
N GLU A 187 -10.52 1.29 -28.26
CA GLU A 187 -11.94 1.57 -28.41
C GLU A 187 -12.24 2.82 -29.23
N ASN A 188 -13.50 3.00 -29.62
CA ASN A 188 -13.99 4.15 -30.37
C ASN A 188 -13.27 4.43 -31.71
N ARG A 189 -12.41 3.51 -32.17
CA ARG A 189 -11.66 3.62 -33.42
C ARG A 189 -12.38 2.97 -34.60
N PRO A 190 -12.10 3.44 -35.84
CA PRO A 190 -12.64 2.82 -37.04
C PRO A 190 -12.32 1.32 -37.11
N PRO A 191 -13.28 0.46 -37.51
CA PRO A 191 -13.04 -0.97 -37.67
C PRO A 191 -11.98 -1.25 -38.75
N GLY A 192 -11.28 -2.39 -38.60
CA GLY A 192 -10.22 -2.78 -39.52
C GLY A 192 -9.78 -4.24 -39.37
N THR A 193 -8.90 -4.67 -40.27
CA THR A 193 -8.27 -6.00 -40.24
C THR A 193 -7.10 -6.00 -39.26
N PHE A 194 -7.08 -6.96 -38.33
CA PHE A 194 -6.06 -7.02 -37.27
C PHE A 194 -5.30 -8.34 -37.22
N HIS A 195 -5.76 -9.36 -37.94
CA HIS A 195 -5.12 -10.68 -37.99
C HIS A 195 -5.41 -11.42 -39.31
N GLN A 196 -4.58 -12.43 -39.60
CA GLN A 196 -4.69 -13.30 -40.76
C GLN A 196 -4.24 -14.72 -40.35
N PHE A 197 -5.03 -15.75 -40.70
CA PHE A 197 -4.83 -17.14 -40.24
C PHE A 197 -3.82 -17.99 -41.03
N ARG A 198 -3.48 -17.63 -42.28
CA ARG A 198 -2.60 -18.42 -43.15
C ARG A 198 -1.18 -18.41 -42.58
N GLN A 199 -0.65 -19.61 -42.32
CA GLN A 199 0.77 -19.82 -42.05
C GLN A 199 1.53 -19.77 -43.38
N LEU A 200 2.03 -18.59 -43.79
CA LEU A 200 2.51 -18.36 -45.15
C LEU A 200 3.67 -19.29 -45.53
N ALA A 201 4.64 -19.49 -44.63
CA ALA A 201 5.76 -20.39 -44.88
C ALA A 201 5.32 -21.85 -45.04
N VAL A 202 4.36 -22.31 -44.22
CA VAL A 202 3.79 -23.67 -44.31
C VAL A 202 3.01 -23.83 -45.61
N GLN A 203 2.16 -22.87 -45.97
CA GLN A 203 1.38 -22.92 -47.21
C GLN A 203 2.27 -22.89 -48.46
N PHE A 204 3.38 -22.13 -48.39
CA PHE A 204 4.37 -22.06 -49.47
C PHE A 204 5.14 -23.37 -49.65
N LEU A 205 5.55 -24.02 -48.55
CA LEU A 205 6.34 -25.25 -48.57
C LEU A 205 5.49 -26.53 -48.69
N CYS A 206 4.21 -26.47 -48.28
CA CYS A 206 3.26 -27.57 -48.30
C CYS A 206 1.94 -27.21 -49.02
N PRO A 207 1.98 -26.87 -50.33
CA PRO A 207 0.81 -26.35 -51.06
C PRO A 207 -0.33 -27.37 -51.26
N ASN A 208 -0.04 -28.67 -51.11
CA ASN A 208 -1.01 -29.74 -51.32
C ASN A 208 -1.91 -30.01 -50.10
N ILE A 209 -1.67 -29.34 -48.96
CA ILE A 209 -2.49 -29.47 -47.76
C ILE A 209 -3.53 -28.36 -47.76
N SER A 210 -4.81 -28.72 -47.81
CA SER A 210 -5.88 -27.73 -47.71
C SER A 210 -6.27 -27.50 -46.25
N MET A 211 -6.25 -26.24 -45.83
CA MET A 211 -6.63 -25.79 -44.49
C MET A 211 -7.79 -24.80 -44.59
N ALA A 212 -8.80 -24.96 -43.76
CA ALA A 212 -9.92 -24.04 -43.63
C ALA A 212 -9.97 -23.49 -42.20
N TYR A 213 -10.28 -22.20 -42.04
CA TYR A 213 -10.32 -21.55 -40.74
C TYR A 213 -11.70 -20.96 -40.46
N ARG A 214 -12.11 -21.00 -39.20
CA ARG A 214 -13.36 -20.43 -38.69
C ARG A 214 -13.12 -19.75 -37.36
N LEU A 215 -13.84 -18.64 -37.12
CA LEU A 215 -13.82 -17.95 -35.84
C LEU A 215 -15.11 -18.27 -35.09
N LEU A 216 -15.03 -19.14 -34.09
CA LEU A 216 -16.16 -19.54 -33.27
C LEU A 216 -16.42 -18.48 -32.19
N GLY A 217 -17.70 -18.26 -31.89
CA GLY A 217 -18.16 -17.20 -30.98
C GLY A 217 -18.25 -15.81 -31.64
N GLY A 218 -17.61 -15.61 -32.81
CA GLY A 218 -17.60 -14.33 -33.53
C GLY A 218 -18.96 -13.90 -34.11
N GLU A 219 -19.86 -14.83 -34.44
CA GLU A 219 -21.08 -14.55 -35.22
C GLU A 219 -22.06 -13.58 -34.53
N ASN A 220 -22.11 -13.58 -33.20
CA ASN A 220 -22.92 -12.63 -32.40
C ASN A 220 -22.09 -11.49 -31.81
N LEU A 221 -20.81 -11.42 -32.17
CA LEU A 221 -19.81 -10.49 -31.64
C LEU A 221 -19.31 -9.56 -32.76
N PRO A 222 -18.57 -8.49 -32.44
CA PRO A 222 -18.13 -7.51 -33.43
C PRO A 222 -17.03 -8.01 -34.39
N PHE A 223 -16.79 -9.33 -34.48
CA PHE A 223 -15.67 -9.94 -35.21
C PHE A 223 -16.15 -10.81 -36.37
N ARG A 224 -15.43 -10.76 -37.48
CA ARG A 224 -15.70 -11.61 -38.65
C ARG A 224 -14.41 -12.15 -39.27
N CYS A 225 -14.49 -13.35 -39.82
CA CYS A 225 -13.44 -13.96 -40.64
C CYS A 225 -13.90 -14.00 -42.10
N ALA A 226 -13.14 -13.38 -43.00
CA ALA A 226 -13.44 -13.42 -44.43
C ALA A 226 -13.08 -14.79 -45.02
N SER A 227 -14.00 -15.43 -45.73
CA SER A 227 -13.84 -16.81 -46.23
C SER A 227 -12.78 -16.96 -47.32
N ASP A 228 -12.51 -15.90 -48.07
CA ASP A 228 -11.60 -15.86 -49.21
C ASP A 228 -10.18 -15.45 -48.80
N SER A 229 -10.03 -14.38 -48.02
CA SER A 229 -8.72 -13.87 -47.57
C SER A 229 -8.23 -14.52 -46.27
N LEU A 230 -9.12 -15.14 -45.49
CA LEU A 230 -8.86 -15.64 -44.13
C LEU A 230 -8.34 -14.53 -43.19
N GLU A 231 -8.74 -13.29 -43.46
CA GLU A 231 -8.48 -12.12 -42.62
C GLU A 231 -9.56 -11.99 -41.56
N VAL A 232 -9.13 -11.57 -40.36
CA VAL A 232 -10.01 -11.28 -39.23
C VAL A 232 -10.10 -9.77 -39.08
N SER A 233 -11.34 -9.27 -39.10
CA SER A 233 -11.66 -7.85 -38.96
C SER A 233 -12.76 -7.63 -37.94
N THR A 234 -12.80 -6.41 -37.41
CA THR A 234 -14.00 -5.90 -36.73
C THR A 234 -14.96 -5.30 -37.76
N TRP A 235 -16.27 -5.36 -37.51
CA TRP A 235 -17.27 -4.72 -38.39
C TRP A 235 -17.84 -3.41 -37.83
N ARG A 236 -17.64 -3.15 -36.53
CA ARG A 236 -17.97 -1.88 -35.85
C ARG A 236 -16.85 -1.51 -34.86
N ALA A 237 -16.85 -0.25 -34.42
CA ALA A 237 -16.01 0.19 -33.31
C ALA A 237 -16.35 -0.60 -32.02
N LEU A 238 -15.33 -0.81 -31.19
CA LEU A 238 -15.46 -1.43 -29.87
C LEU A 238 -15.49 -0.34 -28.80
N ASP A 239 -15.98 -0.69 -27.62
CA ASP A 239 -16.20 0.18 -26.47
C ASP A 239 -15.92 -0.72 -25.25
N ARG A 240 -14.93 -0.32 -24.44
CA ARG A 240 -14.39 -1.08 -23.32
C ARG A 240 -15.34 -1.01 -22.13
N GLU A 241 -16.02 0.12 -21.94
CA GLU A 241 -17.05 0.33 -20.91
C GLU A 241 -18.24 -0.62 -21.10
N ARG A 242 -18.43 -1.17 -22.31
CA ARG A 242 -19.35 -2.29 -22.53
C ARG A 242 -18.72 -3.64 -22.28
N GLN A 243 -17.53 -3.88 -22.83
CA GLN A 243 -16.85 -5.17 -22.73
C GLN A 243 -15.33 -5.06 -22.96
N GLU A 244 -14.55 -5.22 -21.90
CA GLU A 244 -13.07 -5.10 -21.96
C GLU A 244 -12.37 -6.29 -22.65
N LYS A 245 -12.99 -7.48 -22.64
CA LYS A 245 -12.36 -8.73 -23.09
C LYS A 245 -13.31 -9.58 -23.90
N TYR A 246 -12.81 -10.11 -25.02
CA TYR A 246 -13.49 -11.10 -25.84
C TYR A 246 -12.67 -12.38 -25.90
N GLU A 247 -13.23 -13.47 -25.36
CA GLU A 247 -12.65 -14.81 -25.41
C GLU A 247 -13.25 -15.58 -26.59
N LEU A 248 -12.58 -15.52 -27.74
CA LEU A 248 -12.99 -16.23 -28.94
C LEU A 248 -12.22 -17.55 -29.10
N VAL A 249 -12.67 -18.39 -30.03
CA VAL A 249 -11.96 -19.63 -30.38
C VAL A 249 -11.71 -19.68 -31.89
N ALA A 250 -10.46 -19.81 -32.30
CA ALA A 250 -10.12 -20.04 -33.69
C ALA A 250 -10.06 -21.54 -33.97
N ALA A 251 -10.80 -22.00 -34.97
CA ALA A 251 -10.83 -23.39 -35.40
C ALA A 251 -10.16 -23.52 -36.78
N CYS A 252 -9.30 -24.52 -36.93
CA CYS A 252 -8.63 -24.86 -38.17
C CYS A 252 -8.92 -26.31 -38.53
N THR A 253 -9.41 -26.55 -39.74
CA THR A 253 -9.68 -27.88 -40.29
C THR A 253 -8.63 -28.22 -41.34
N VAL A 254 -7.82 -29.25 -41.08
CA VAL A 254 -6.77 -29.71 -41.98
C VAL A 254 -7.26 -30.94 -42.74
N ARG A 255 -7.19 -30.92 -44.08
CA ARG A 255 -7.47 -32.10 -44.90
C ARG A 255 -6.18 -32.69 -45.44
N LEU A 256 -5.84 -33.88 -44.96
CA LEU A 256 -4.70 -34.66 -45.43
C LEU A 256 -5.19 -35.80 -46.32
N GLY A 257 -5.28 -35.54 -47.64
CA GLY A 257 -5.78 -36.51 -48.62
C GLY A 257 -7.30 -36.74 -48.54
N ALA A 258 -7.78 -37.84 -49.12
CA ALA A 258 -9.20 -38.03 -49.45
C ALA A 258 -10.16 -38.38 -48.29
N ARG A 259 -9.68 -38.67 -47.07
CA ARG A 259 -10.54 -39.21 -45.99
C ARG A 259 -10.23 -38.80 -44.54
N LYS A 260 -9.22 -37.96 -44.27
CA LYS A 260 -8.87 -37.56 -42.89
C LYS A 260 -8.93 -36.05 -42.74
N GLU A 261 -9.99 -35.57 -42.10
CA GLU A 261 -10.13 -34.20 -41.61
C GLU A 261 -9.82 -34.19 -40.11
N GLU A 262 -8.90 -33.32 -39.68
CA GLU A 262 -8.64 -33.07 -38.27
C GLU A 262 -8.93 -31.60 -37.96
N GLU A 263 -9.63 -31.34 -36.86
CA GLU A 263 -9.95 -29.99 -36.40
C GLU A 263 -9.11 -29.64 -35.17
N VAL A 264 -8.50 -28.45 -35.20
CA VAL A 264 -7.68 -27.89 -34.13
C VAL A 264 -8.32 -26.60 -33.66
N MET A 265 -8.55 -26.47 -32.36
CA MET A 265 -9.12 -25.27 -31.74
C MET A 265 -8.10 -24.61 -30.82
N VAL A 266 -8.03 -23.27 -30.87
CA VAL A 266 -7.12 -22.47 -30.03
C VAL A 266 -7.83 -21.24 -29.47
N PRO A 267 -7.52 -20.83 -28.22
CA PRO A 267 -7.98 -19.56 -27.68
C PRO A 267 -7.56 -18.38 -28.55
N PHE A 268 -8.43 -17.38 -28.68
CA PHE A 268 -8.20 -16.18 -29.46
C PHE A 268 -8.62 -14.94 -28.65
N PRO A 269 -7.78 -14.51 -27.69
CA PRO A 269 -8.12 -13.41 -26.78
C PRO A 269 -7.94 -12.04 -27.45
N VAL A 270 -8.97 -11.21 -27.40
CA VAL A 270 -8.94 -9.81 -27.81
C VAL A 270 -9.17 -8.92 -26.59
N THR A 271 -8.24 -8.00 -26.34
CA THR A 271 -8.35 -6.99 -25.26
C THR A 271 -8.64 -5.63 -25.87
N VAL A 272 -9.69 -4.99 -25.39
CA VAL A 272 -10.02 -3.59 -25.74
C VAL A 272 -9.23 -2.67 -24.81
N TYR A 273 -8.58 -1.68 -25.39
CA TYR A 273 -7.75 -0.71 -24.67
C TYR A 273 -8.56 0.57 -24.44
N ASP A 274 -8.46 1.02 -23.20
CA ASP A 274 -9.10 2.20 -22.64
C ASP A 274 -8.56 3.50 -23.23
N GLU A 275 -9.46 4.40 -23.56
CA GLU A 275 -9.23 5.81 -23.80
C GLU A 275 -10.01 6.63 -22.77
N ASP A 276 -9.51 7.83 -22.47
CA ASP A 276 -10.11 8.70 -21.45
C ASP A 276 -11.30 9.45 -22.05
N ASP A 277 -12.41 8.74 -22.24
CA ASP A 277 -13.61 9.20 -22.93
C ASP A 277 -14.84 9.38 -22.01
N SER A 278 -14.70 9.05 -20.73
CA SER A 278 -15.75 9.17 -19.72
C SER A 278 -15.40 10.23 -18.68
N ALA A 279 -16.33 11.17 -18.47
CA ALA A 279 -16.11 12.22 -17.48
C ALA A 279 -16.35 11.67 -16.06
N PRO A 280 -15.62 12.17 -15.04
CA PRO A 280 -15.85 11.80 -13.65
C PRO A 280 -17.26 12.19 -13.19
N SER A 281 -17.90 11.31 -12.43
CA SER A 281 -19.31 11.41 -12.04
C SER A 281 -19.52 11.17 -10.53
N PHE A 282 -20.59 11.73 -9.97
CA PHE A 282 -20.95 11.48 -8.57
C PHE A 282 -21.52 10.07 -8.41
N LEU A 283 -21.05 9.35 -7.39
CA LEU A 283 -21.71 8.12 -6.97
C LEU A 283 -23.07 8.49 -6.34
N ASP A 284 -24.16 7.91 -6.83
CA ASP A 284 -25.53 8.14 -6.35
C ASP A 284 -25.99 9.61 -6.32
N GLY A 285 -25.35 10.48 -7.10
CA GLY A 285 -25.65 11.92 -7.12
C GLY A 285 -25.22 12.68 -5.86
N VAL A 286 -24.34 12.11 -5.03
CA VAL A 286 -23.85 12.74 -3.79
C VAL A 286 -22.65 13.63 -4.11
N ASP A 287 -22.87 14.95 -4.05
CA ASP A 287 -21.86 15.99 -4.27
C ASP A 287 -21.35 16.63 -2.97
N THR A 288 -22.03 16.35 -1.85
CA THR A 288 -21.88 17.04 -0.58
C THR A 288 -21.63 16.07 0.57
N ALA A 289 -20.65 16.36 1.43
CA ALA A 289 -20.41 15.63 2.67
C ALA A 289 -20.42 16.58 3.87
N SER A 290 -21.22 16.24 4.90
CA SER A 290 -21.30 17.01 6.13
C SER A 290 -20.56 16.32 7.27
N ALA A 291 -19.72 17.06 7.98
CA ALA A 291 -18.94 16.52 9.09
C ALA A 291 -18.80 17.52 10.24
N VAL A 292 -18.70 16.97 11.46
CA VAL A 292 -18.53 17.73 12.69
C VAL A 292 -17.17 17.41 13.30
N VAL A 293 -16.37 18.44 13.55
CA VAL A 293 -15.09 18.35 14.25
C VAL A 293 -15.28 18.85 15.66
N GLU A 294 -15.46 17.92 16.60
CA GLU A 294 -15.65 18.21 18.02
C GLU A 294 -14.47 17.68 18.85
N PHE A 295 -14.42 16.39 19.17
CA PHE A 295 -13.40 15.83 20.07
C PHE A 295 -12.12 15.37 19.36
N LYS A 296 -12.20 15.03 18.07
CA LYS A 296 -11.07 14.57 17.27
C LYS A 296 -10.41 15.72 16.51
N ARG A 297 -9.40 16.32 17.12
CA ARG A 297 -8.73 17.54 16.65
C ARG A 297 -7.28 17.35 16.24
N LYS A 298 -6.79 16.11 16.15
CA LYS A 298 -5.40 15.80 15.83
C LYS A 298 -5.10 16.08 14.35
N LYS A 299 -3.89 16.59 14.08
CA LYS A 299 -3.35 16.58 12.70
C LYS A 299 -3.40 15.18 12.10
N GLY A 300 -3.85 15.08 10.85
CA GLY A 300 -3.98 13.83 10.09
C GLY A 300 -5.32 13.12 10.27
N THR A 301 -6.23 13.64 11.10
CA THR A 301 -7.58 13.07 11.23
C THR A 301 -8.39 13.32 9.96
N VAL A 302 -8.98 12.25 9.41
CA VAL A 302 -9.95 12.31 8.31
C VAL A 302 -11.27 12.84 8.87
N VAL A 303 -11.77 13.92 8.27
CA VAL A 303 -12.99 14.64 8.67
C VAL A 303 -14.19 14.14 7.88
N ALA A 304 -14.04 14.03 6.57
CA ALA A 304 -15.09 13.62 5.65
C ALA A 304 -14.48 12.91 4.44
N THR A 305 -15.28 12.08 3.77
CA THR A 305 -14.90 11.37 2.55
C THR A 305 -16.02 11.50 1.54
N LEU A 306 -15.66 11.79 0.29
CA LEU A 306 -16.54 11.71 -0.88
C LEU A 306 -15.93 10.76 -1.90
N HIS A 307 -16.80 10.12 -2.67
CA HIS A 307 -16.43 9.17 -3.72
C HIS A 307 -16.87 9.72 -5.07
N VAL A 308 -15.98 9.65 -6.05
CA VAL A 308 -16.24 10.02 -7.44
C VAL A 308 -16.00 8.78 -8.29
N PHE A 309 -16.96 8.46 -9.14
CA PHE A 309 -16.90 7.32 -10.04
C PHE A 309 -16.47 7.76 -11.42
N ASP A 310 -15.47 7.07 -11.95
CA ASP A 310 -14.98 7.25 -13.29
C ASP A 310 -14.95 5.88 -14.00
N PRO A 311 -15.70 5.69 -15.10
CA PRO A 311 -15.65 4.45 -15.88
C PRO A 311 -14.24 4.11 -16.35
N ASP A 312 -13.40 5.11 -16.60
CA ASP A 312 -12.08 4.96 -17.18
C ASP A 312 -11.10 4.32 -16.18
N VAL A 313 -10.08 3.63 -16.69
CA VAL A 313 -9.07 2.93 -15.90
C VAL A 313 -7.82 3.78 -15.75
N VAL A 314 -7.61 4.30 -14.54
CA VAL A 314 -6.47 5.18 -14.26
C VAL A 314 -5.25 4.37 -13.81
N PRO A 315 -4.06 4.56 -14.43
CA PRO A 315 -2.86 3.81 -14.04
C PRO A 315 -2.47 4.04 -12.58
N ALA A 316 -2.24 2.95 -11.84
CA ALA A 316 -2.04 2.95 -10.38
C ALA A 316 -0.81 3.73 -9.84
N SER A 317 0.10 4.26 -10.67
CA SER A 317 1.22 5.08 -10.14
C SER A 317 1.94 5.97 -11.19
N GLY A 318 2.53 7.07 -10.70
CA GLY A 318 3.37 8.02 -11.44
C GLY A 318 2.61 9.08 -12.25
N GLU A 319 1.63 8.65 -13.05
CA GLU A 319 0.86 9.52 -13.95
C GLU A 319 -0.47 10.00 -13.35
N LEU A 320 -1.00 9.31 -12.34
CA LEU A 320 -2.27 9.65 -11.67
C LEU A 320 -2.33 11.13 -11.25
N LEU A 321 -1.29 11.63 -10.56
CA LEU A 321 -1.21 13.01 -10.07
C LEU A 321 -1.13 14.05 -11.20
N ARG A 322 -0.75 13.62 -12.42
CA ARG A 322 -0.71 14.50 -13.59
C ARG A 322 -2.07 14.55 -14.28
N ARG A 323 -2.83 13.45 -14.26
CA ARG A 323 -4.13 13.31 -14.93
C ARG A 323 -5.26 13.86 -14.07
N TYR A 324 -5.37 13.37 -12.83
CA TYR A 324 -6.37 13.83 -11.87
C TYR A 324 -5.75 14.81 -10.89
N THR A 325 -6.33 16.01 -10.85
CA THR A 325 -5.92 17.06 -9.93
C THR A 325 -7.07 17.41 -9.00
N SER A 326 -6.79 17.52 -7.70
CA SER A 326 -7.74 18.02 -6.71
C SER A 326 -7.23 19.33 -6.13
N THR A 327 -8.02 20.38 -6.31
CA THR A 327 -7.70 21.73 -5.86
C THR A 327 -8.74 22.21 -4.88
N LEU A 328 -8.34 22.44 -3.64
CA LEU A 328 -9.16 23.14 -2.66
C LEU A 328 -9.27 24.61 -3.09
N LEU A 329 -10.49 25.06 -3.43
CA LEU A 329 -10.69 26.40 -3.96
C LEU A 329 -10.33 27.46 -2.91
N PRO A 330 -9.64 28.54 -3.31
CA PRO A 330 -9.24 29.58 -2.39
C PRO A 330 -10.46 30.36 -1.90
N GLY A 331 -10.50 30.64 -0.59
CA GLY A 331 -11.54 31.46 0.02
C GLY A 331 -11.11 31.94 1.40
N ASP A 332 -11.08 31.02 2.37
CA ASP A 332 -10.62 31.29 3.74
C ASP A 332 -9.17 30.82 3.94
N ALA A 333 -8.27 31.76 4.26
CA ALA A 333 -6.88 31.47 4.57
C ALA A 333 -6.73 30.50 5.78
N TRP A 334 -7.65 30.57 6.74
CA TRP A 334 -7.67 29.64 7.87
C TRP A 334 -8.01 28.22 7.40
N ALA A 335 -8.96 28.07 6.48
CA ALA A 335 -9.33 26.76 5.93
C ALA A 335 -8.18 26.13 5.14
N LEU A 336 -7.47 26.90 4.30
CA LEU A 336 -6.31 26.43 3.54
C LEU A 336 -5.13 26.00 4.43
N GLN A 337 -4.98 26.60 5.61
CA GLN A 337 -3.97 26.20 6.60
C GLN A 337 -4.41 25.00 7.45
N THR A 338 -5.72 24.81 7.61
CA THR A 338 -6.31 23.84 8.55
C THR A 338 -6.67 22.53 7.88
N PHE A 339 -7.10 22.56 6.62
CA PHE A 339 -7.53 21.38 5.88
C PHE A 339 -6.64 21.15 4.66
N ARG A 340 -6.56 19.89 4.26
CA ARG A 340 -6.03 19.47 2.97
C ARG A 340 -6.94 18.38 2.41
N VAL A 341 -6.87 18.19 1.10
CA VAL A 341 -7.55 17.08 0.43
C VAL A 341 -6.53 16.01 0.12
N GLU A 342 -6.82 14.79 0.53
CA GLU A 342 -6.08 13.60 0.11
C GLU A 342 -6.92 12.86 -0.93
N HIS A 343 -6.25 12.39 -1.98
CA HIS A 343 -6.87 11.68 -3.10
C HIS A 343 -6.23 10.30 -3.24
N SER A 344 -7.07 9.27 -3.36
CA SER A 344 -6.63 7.91 -3.68
C SER A 344 -7.64 7.21 -4.60
N PRO A 345 -7.22 6.67 -5.76
CA PRO A 345 -8.09 5.87 -6.62
C PRO A 345 -8.11 4.42 -6.15
N ASN A 346 -9.20 3.73 -6.47
CA ASN A 346 -9.35 2.30 -6.29
C ASN A 346 -10.04 1.70 -7.52
N GLU A 347 -9.43 0.68 -8.12
CA GLU A 347 -10.05 -0.05 -9.22
C GLU A 347 -11.17 -0.95 -8.67
N THR A 348 -12.33 -0.89 -9.32
CA THR A 348 -13.52 -1.68 -8.99
C THR A 348 -14.05 -2.39 -10.22
N LEU A 349 -14.78 -3.48 -10.02
CA LEU A 349 -15.46 -4.20 -11.10
C LEU A 349 -16.94 -3.79 -11.14
N VAL A 350 -17.37 -3.29 -12.29
CA VAL A 350 -18.75 -2.86 -12.54
C VAL A 350 -19.36 -3.79 -13.58
N GLN A 351 -20.66 -4.07 -13.44
CA GLN A 351 -21.37 -4.91 -14.39
C GLN A 351 -21.91 -4.05 -15.54
N ALA A 352 -21.54 -4.39 -16.78
CA ALA A 352 -22.01 -3.74 -18.00
C ALA A 352 -22.42 -4.81 -19.03
N ASP A 353 -23.65 -4.76 -19.54
CA ASP A 353 -24.20 -5.68 -20.54
C ASP A 353 -23.97 -7.18 -20.24
N GLY A 354 -24.02 -7.56 -18.95
CA GLY A 354 -23.80 -8.94 -18.50
C GLY A 354 -22.33 -9.36 -18.40
N SER A 355 -21.40 -8.45 -18.65
CA SER A 355 -19.96 -8.59 -18.43
C SER A 355 -19.50 -7.80 -17.21
N PHE A 356 -18.27 -8.05 -16.74
CA PHE A 356 -17.63 -7.27 -15.69
C PHE A 356 -16.48 -6.46 -16.29
N ILE A 357 -16.56 -5.14 -16.16
CA ILE A 357 -15.56 -4.19 -16.61
C ILE A 357 -14.83 -3.59 -15.41
N ARG A 358 -13.58 -3.22 -15.59
CA ARG A 358 -12.84 -2.44 -14.59
C ARG A 358 -13.21 -0.96 -14.73
N ALA A 359 -13.32 -0.27 -13.62
CA ALA A 359 -13.57 1.17 -13.52
C ALA A 359 -12.89 1.74 -12.27
N THR A 360 -12.73 3.05 -12.18
CA THR A 360 -12.00 3.69 -11.09
C THR A 360 -12.95 4.45 -10.14
N VAL A 361 -12.81 4.20 -8.84
CA VAL A 361 -13.47 5.00 -7.79
C VAL A 361 -12.41 5.85 -7.10
N HIS A 362 -12.59 7.17 -7.16
CA HIS A 362 -11.69 8.14 -6.56
C HIS A 362 -12.22 8.52 -5.17
N ASP A 363 -11.43 8.20 -4.13
CA ASP A 363 -11.68 8.65 -2.76
C ASP A 363 -11.06 10.03 -2.54
N TYR A 364 -11.90 11.02 -2.24
CA TYR A 364 -11.47 12.36 -1.81
C TYR A 364 -11.73 12.53 -0.33
N ARG A 365 -10.66 12.61 0.45
CA ARG A 365 -10.70 12.70 1.92
C ARG A 365 -10.30 14.10 2.36
N LEU A 366 -11.17 14.76 3.12
CA LEU A 366 -10.83 16.01 3.79
C LEU A 366 -10.10 15.71 5.10
N VAL A 367 -8.87 16.18 5.25
CA VAL A 367 -7.99 15.83 6.38
C VAL A 367 -7.50 17.07 7.11
N LEU A 368 -7.41 17.00 8.43
CA LEU A 368 -6.81 18.07 9.25
C LEU A 368 -5.30 18.18 9.00
N ASN A 369 -4.85 19.34 8.53
CA ASN A 369 -3.44 19.63 8.26
C ASN A 369 -2.67 20.10 9.52
N ARG A 370 -3.39 20.50 10.57
CA ARG A 370 -2.85 20.87 11.89
C ARG A 370 -3.82 20.47 13.00
N SER A 371 -3.32 20.38 14.23
CA SER A 371 -4.19 20.17 15.38
C SER A 371 -4.95 21.47 15.72
N LEU A 372 -6.21 21.34 16.10
CA LEU A 372 -7.08 22.49 16.39
C LEU A 372 -7.21 22.76 17.89
N PRO A 373 -7.12 24.02 18.34
CA PRO A 373 -7.40 24.36 19.73
C PRO A 373 -8.88 24.20 20.07
N ILE A 374 -9.18 24.03 21.36
CA ILE A 374 -10.54 23.78 21.86
C ILE A 374 -11.47 24.98 21.75
N SER A 375 -10.93 26.20 21.62
CA SER A 375 -11.68 27.45 21.49
C SER A 375 -12.21 27.72 20.09
N GLU A 376 -11.74 26.98 19.08
CA GLU A 376 -12.17 27.18 17.69
C GLU A 376 -13.62 26.75 17.51
N SER A 377 -14.43 27.67 16.98
CA SER A 377 -15.85 27.51 16.69
C SER A 377 -16.17 28.17 15.36
N ARG A 378 -16.40 27.37 14.32
CA ARG A 378 -16.60 27.85 12.94
C ARG A 378 -17.48 26.87 12.16
N THR A 379 -18.29 27.40 11.26
CA THR A 379 -18.99 26.59 10.25
C THR A 379 -18.54 27.08 8.87
N LEU A 380 -18.14 26.15 8.02
CA LEU A 380 -17.54 26.44 6.72
C LEU A 380 -18.11 25.48 5.68
N GLN A 381 -18.21 25.97 4.45
CA GLN A 381 -18.42 25.14 3.28
C GLN A 381 -17.17 25.23 2.41
N LEU A 382 -16.49 24.10 2.22
CA LEU A 382 -15.28 23.99 1.42
C LEU A 382 -15.64 23.40 0.05
N ALA A 383 -15.15 24.02 -1.01
CA ALA A 383 -15.35 23.53 -2.37
C ALA A 383 -14.03 22.99 -2.93
N VAL A 384 -14.06 21.77 -3.47
CA VAL A 384 -12.90 21.08 -4.05
C VAL A 384 -13.18 20.84 -5.53
N LEU A 385 -12.35 21.43 -6.37
CA LEU A 385 -12.38 21.20 -7.81
C LEU A 385 -11.57 19.94 -8.12
N VAL A 386 -12.24 18.92 -8.63
CA VAL A 386 -11.66 17.74 -9.26
C VAL A 386 -11.58 18.02 -10.75
N ASN A 387 -10.41 17.81 -11.33
CA ASN A 387 -10.19 18.01 -12.75
C ASN A 387 -9.46 16.81 -13.33
N ASP A 388 -10.12 16.14 -14.26
CA ASP A 388 -9.52 15.22 -15.19
C ASP A 388 -8.95 15.99 -16.38
N SER A 389 -7.62 16.04 -16.44
CA SER A 389 -6.89 16.78 -17.46
C SER A 389 -6.62 15.98 -18.73
N SER A 390 -6.84 14.67 -18.73
CA SER A 390 -6.64 13.82 -19.90
C SER A 390 -7.93 13.48 -20.65
N PHE A 391 -9.10 13.81 -20.08
CA PHE A 391 -10.42 13.65 -20.69
C PHE A 391 -10.52 14.20 -22.12
N GLN A 392 -10.91 13.33 -23.05
CA GLN A 392 -11.04 13.59 -24.50
C GLN A 392 -12.48 13.48 -25.00
N GLY A 393 -13.43 13.10 -24.12
CA GLY A 393 -14.84 12.92 -24.44
C GLY A 393 -15.63 14.24 -24.58
N PRO A 394 -16.93 14.15 -24.94
CA PRO A 394 -17.80 15.31 -25.03
C PRO A 394 -18.26 15.77 -23.63
N GLY A 395 -17.88 16.99 -23.22
CA GLY A 395 -18.34 17.59 -21.96
C GLY A 395 -17.24 18.33 -21.21
N GLU A 396 -17.44 18.51 -19.91
CA GLU A 396 -16.42 19.02 -19.00
C GLU A 396 -15.90 17.88 -18.12
N GLY A 397 -14.58 17.62 -18.14
CA GLY A 397 -13.91 16.65 -17.27
C GLY A 397 -13.71 17.13 -15.83
N THR A 398 -14.51 18.11 -15.38
CA THR A 398 -14.36 18.75 -14.07
C THR A 398 -15.58 18.51 -13.20
N LEU A 399 -15.33 18.27 -11.91
CA LEU A 399 -16.37 18.02 -10.91
C LEU A 399 -16.12 18.89 -9.67
N LEU A 400 -17.19 19.42 -9.07
CA LEU A 400 -17.11 20.24 -7.87
C LEU A 400 -17.69 19.50 -6.67
N LEU A 401 -16.84 19.21 -5.68
CA LEU A 401 -17.22 18.57 -4.43
C LEU A 401 -17.38 19.60 -3.31
N HIS A 402 -18.37 19.39 -2.44
CA HIS A 402 -18.65 20.31 -1.33
C HIS A 402 -18.54 19.60 0.03
N PHE A 403 -17.77 20.19 0.95
CA PHE A 403 -17.66 19.70 2.32
C PHE A 403 -18.22 20.73 3.30
N ASN A 404 -19.31 20.37 3.97
CA ASN A 404 -19.91 21.19 5.02
C ASN A 404 -19.29 20.80 6.36
N VAL A 405 -18.40 21.63 6.88
CA VAL A 405 -17.63 21.35 8.09
C VAL A 405 -18.08 22.26 9.22
N THR A 406 -18.50 21.65 10.32
CA THR A 406 -18.84 22.37 11.56
C THR A 406 -17.78 22.03 12.62
N VAL A 407 -16.99 23.01 13.00
CA VAL A 407 -16.05 22.93 14.12
C VAL A 407 -16.73 23.52 15.34
N LEU A 408 -17.03 22.68 16.33
CA LEU A 408 -17.67 23.10 17.59
C LEU A 408 -16.62 23.45 18.64
N PRO A 409 -16.84 24.38 19.58
CA PRO A 409 -15.90 24.57 20.68
C PRO A 409 -16.05 23.45 21.71
N VAL A 410 -14.97 23.08 22.40
CA VAL A 410 -15.00 22.09 23.49
C VAL A 410 -14.93 22.82 24.82
N SER A 411 -15.93 22.59 25.67
CA SER A 411 -15.94 23.11 27.05
C SER A 411 -15.33 22.07 27.99
N LEU A 412 -14.26 22.43 28.68
CA LEU A 412 -13.69 21.58 29.73
C LEU A 412 -14.59 21.63 30.96
N ARG A 413 -15.15 20.49 31.36
CA ARG A 413 -15.96 20.35 32.58
C ARG A 413 -15.45 19.17 33.39
N LEU A 414 -15.23 19.39 34.68
CA LEU A 414 -15.00 18.31 35.63
C LEU A 414 -16.32 17.98 36.34
N PRO A 415 -16.51 16.72 36.77
CA PRO A 415 -17.56 16.32 37.68
C PRO A 415 -17.63 17.20 38.93
N SER A 416 -18.84 17.36 39.46
CA SER A 416 -19.14 18.27 40.58
C SER A 416 -18.41 17.94 41.88
N ALA A 417 -18.02 16.68 42.10
CA ALA A 417 -17.15 16.28 43.20
C ALA A 417 -16.51 14.92 42.93
N TYR A 418 -15.20 14.81 43.16
CA TYR A 418 -14.52 13.53 43.28
C TYR A 418 -14.41 13.15 44.75
N SER A 419 -14.69 11.89 45.08
CA SER A 419 -14.52 11.34 46.42
C SER A 419 -13.78 10.02 46.36
N PHE A 420 -12.61 9.95 46.99
CA PHE A 420 -11.86 8.70 47.12
C PHE A 420 -11.47 8.43 48.57
N THR A 421 -11.35 7.15 48.90
CA THR A 421 -10.87 6.68 50.21
C THR A 421 -9.43 6.22 50.06
N VAL A 422 -8.59 6.55 51.06
CA VAL A 422 -7.19 6.12 51.11
C VAL A 422 -6.91 5.48 52.46
N SER A 423 -6.29 4.30 52.46
CA SER A 423 -5.88 3.65 53.70
C SER A 423 -4.71 4.40 54.35
N ARG A 424 -4.73 4.55 55.67
CA ARG A 424 -3.57 5.05 56.43
C ARG A 424 -2.33 4.15 56.34
N ARG A 425 -2.47 2.94 55.80
CA ARG A 425 -1.36 2.01 55.53
C ARG A 425 -0.84 2.09 54.09
N ALA A 426 -1.43 2.92 53.23
CA ALA A 426 -1.00 3.06 51.85
C ALA A 426 0.48 3.46 51.75
N ARG A 427 1.15 2.94 50.73
CA ARG A 427 2.57 3.16 50.49
C ARG A 427 2.80 4.23 49.42
N LEU A 428 4.04 4.71 49.33
CA LEU A 428 4.45 5.66 48.30
C LEU A 428 4.12 5.11 46.90
N PHE A 429 3.66 5.98 46.01
CA PHE A 429 3.20 5.69 44.65
C PHE A 429 1.95 4.82 44.53
N ALA A 430 1.22 4.55 45.63
CA ALA A 430 -0.03 3.82 45.55
C ALA A 430 -1.07 4.63 44.76
N GLN A 431 -1.62 4.02 43.70
CA GLN A 431 -2.66 4.62 42.88
C GLN A 431 -4.00 4.62 43.64
N VAL A 432 -4.62 5.79 43.75
CA VAL A 432 -5.88 5.99 44.50
C VAL A 432 -7.08 6.01 43.55
N GLY A 433 -6.95 6.71 42.43
CA GLY A 433 -8.04 6.89 41.48
C GLY A 433 -7.62 7.74 40.29
N LYS A 434 -8.48 7.78 39.26
CA LYS A 434 -8.28 8.62 38.07
C LYS A 434 -9.22 9.83 38.10
N VAL A 435 -8.73 10.97 37.65
CA VAL A 435 -9.50 12.20 37.39
C VAL A 435 -9.44 12.50 35.89
N SER A 436 -10.58 12.87 35.32
CA SER A 436 -10.68 13.18 33.89
C SER A 436 -11.79 14.17 33.62
N VAL A 437 -11.57 15.03 32.63
CA VAL A 437 -12.61 15.89 32.07
C VAL A 437 -13.71 15.03 31.44
N GLU A 438 -14.96 15.51 31.48
CA GLU A 438 -16.07 14.88 30.74
C GLU A 438 -15.69 14.68 29.26
N ASN A 439 -16.01 13.50 28.71
CA ASN A 439 -15.65 13.07 27.35
C ASN A 439 -14.14 13.01 27.05
N GLY A 440 -13.26 13.05 28.06
CA GLY A 440 -11.81 13.00 27.87
C GLY A 440 -11.32 11.78 27.06
N GLN A 441 -11.96 10.62 27.19
CA GLN A 441 -11.63 9.42 26.43
C GLN A 441 -11.81 9.57 24.90
N GLU A 442 -12.63 10.52 24.45
CA GLU A 442 -12.84 10.78 23.02
C GLU A 442 -11.85 11.78 22.44
N PHE A 443 -11.07 12.46 23.30
CA PHE A 443 -10.18 13.52 22.89
C PHE A 443 -8.98 12.96 22.14
N THR A 444 -8.74 13.49 20.94
CA THR A 444 -7.50 13.21 20.20
C THR A 444 -6.88 14.52 19.71
N GLY A 445 -5.61 14.73 20.03
CA GLY A 445 -4.90 15.97 19.69
C GLY A 445 -5.18 17.15 20.64
N ILE A 446 -5.83 16.90 21.78
CA ILE A 446 -6.01 17.86 22.89
C ILE A 446 -5.05 17.44 24.00
N HIS A 447 -4.28 18.39 24.53
CA HIS A 447 -3.24 18.13 25.52
C HIS A 447 -3.59 18.79 26.85
N LEU A 448 -4.19 17.99 27.73
CA LEU A 448 -4.55 18.41 29.09
C LEU A 448 -3.40 18.14 30.06
N ARG A 449 -3.31 18.96 31.10
CA ARG A 449 -2.46 18.79 32.27
C ARG A 449 -3.30 18.92 33.52
N TYR A 450 -3.22 17.94 34.41
CA TYR A 450 -3.90 17.96 35.70
C TYR A 450 -2.94 18.38 36.80
N GLU A 451 -3.40 19.23 37.71
CA GLU A 451 -2.67 19.67 38.90
C GLU A 451 -3.59 19.66 40.13
N LEU A 452 -3.00 19.47 41.30
CA LEU A 452 -3.71 19.53 42.58
C LEU A 452 -3.34 20.81 43.32
N GLN A 453 -4.34 21.59 43.68
CA GLN A 453 -4.19 22.76 44.56
C GLN A 453 -4.74 22.44 45.94
N LEU A 454 -3.91 22.63 46.97
CA LEU A 454 -4.31 22.43 48.36
C LEU A 454 -5.19 23.58 48.84
N SER A 455 -6.33 23.23 49.44
CA SER A 455 -7.21 24.21 50.09
C SER A 455 -6.77 24.56 51.52
N SER A 456 -5.97 23.68 52.16
CA SER A 456 -5.40 23.89 53.49
C SER A 456 -3.91 23.47 53.53
N ALA A 457 -3.06 24.29 54.15
CA ALA A 457 -1.60 24.22 53.99
C ALA A 457 -0.88 23.13 54.82
N ASN A 458 -1.59 22.33 55.62
CA ASN A 458 -0.94 21.50 56.65
C ASN A 458 -0.82 20.01 56.32
N CYS A 459 -1.59 19.50 55.35
CA CYS A 459 -1.67 18.06 55.06
C CYS A 459 -1.68 17.80 53.54
N SER A 460 -0.50 17.70 52.91
CA SER A 460 -0.36 17.28 51.51
C SER A 460 0.11 15.83 51.42
N ALA A 461 -0.76 14.90 51.06
CA ALA A 461 -0.42 13.48 50.94
C ALA A 461 -0.39 12.94 49.50
N LEU A 462 -1.13 13.58 48.58
CA LEU A 462 -1.31 13.10 47.20
C LEU A 462 -0.70 14.04 46.16
N GLU A 463 -0.36 13.46 45.03
CA GLU A 463 0.02 14.15 43.80
C GLU A 463 -0.74 13.55 42.61
N VAL A 464 -0.76 14.26 41.48
CA VAL A 464 -1.39 13.81 40.23
C VAL A 464 -0.36 13.76 39.12
N VAL A 465 -0.34 12.66 38.36
CA VAL A 465 0.44 12.56 37.13
C VAL A 465 -0.51 12.48 35.95
N THR A 466 -0.20 13.19 34.87
CA THR A 466 -1.04 13.17 33.67
C THR A 466 -0.61 12.09 32.70
N SER A 467 -1.53 11.20 32.31
CA SER A 467 -1.34 10.25 31.22
C SER A 467 -1.71 10.90 29.88
N ALA A 468 -0.76 10.88 28.94
CA ALA A 468 -0.99 11.39 27.59
C ALA A 468 -1.84 10.46 26.72
N GLU A 469 -1.89 9.15 27.05
CA GLU A 469 -2.66 8.16 26.28
C GLU A 469 -4.15 8.24 26.61
N ASP A 470 -4.50 8.34 27.90
CA ASP A 470 -5.88 8.40 28.36
C ASP A 470 -6.43 9.84 28.50
N THR A 471 -5.56 10.85 28.37
CA THR A 471 -5.84 12.27 28.71
C THR A 471 -6.45 12.46 30.11
N SER A 472 -6.10 11.56 31.05
CA SER A 472 -6.55 11.56 32.44
C SER A 472 -5.39 11.78 33.41
N GLY A 473 -5.70 12.30 34.59
CA GLY A 473 -4.76 12.36 35.71
C GLY A 473 -4.92 11.13 36.62
N THR A 474 -3.82 10.48 36.99
CA THR A 474 -3.83 9.43 38.01
C THR A 474 -3.37 10.02 39.34
N LEU A 475 -4.19 9.87 40.37
CA LEU A 475 -3.88 10.28 41.74
C LEU A 475 -3.04 9.21 42.43
N PHE A 476 -1.92 9.59 43.03
CA PHE A 476 -1.06 8.68 43.76
C PHE A 476 -0.55 9.28 45.07
N VAL A 477 -0.16 8.41 46.00
CA VAL A 477 0.40 8.80 47.30
C VAL A 477 1.85 9.28 47.16
N ASN A 478 2.14 10.51 47.61
CA ASN A 478 3.48 11.12 47.57
C ASN A 478 4.09 11.31 48.98
N ASP A 479 3.28 11.57 50.01
CA ASP A 479 3.79 11.73 51.38
C ASP A 479 3.07 10.81 52.36
N THR A 480 3.77 9.78 52.83
CA THR A 480 3.28 8.82 53.82
C THR A 480 3.25 9.37 55.24
N GLU A 481 4.05 10.38 55.58
CA GLU A 481 4.03 11.00 56.91
C GLU A 481 2.74 11.80 57.11
N ALA A 482 2.27 12.48 56.06
CA ALA A 482 0.98 13.16 56.07
C ALA A 482 -0.20 12.19 56.32
N LEU A 483 -0.13 10.95 55.79
CA LEU A 483 -1.14 9.91 56.03
C LEU A 483 -1.19 9.42 57.50
N ARG A 484 -0.05 9.46 58.20
CA ARG A 484 0.08 8.99 59.59
C ARG A 484 -0.41 10.00 60.61
N ARG A 485 -0.41 11.29 60.27
CA ARG A 485 -0.86 12.35 61.18
C ARG A 485 -2.36 12.19 61.50
N PRO A 486 -2.75 12.15 62.77
CA PRO A 486 -4.16 12.02 63.15
C PRO A 486 -4.98 13.25 62.79
N GLU A 487 -4.33 14.41 62.66
CA GLU A 487 -4.92 15.69 62.26
C GLU A 487 -5.39 15.70 60.79
N CYS A 488 -4.78 14.85 59.95
CA CYS A 488 -5.07 14.74 58.53
C CYS A 488 -6.11 13.62 58.30
N THR A 489 -7.38 13.83 58.66
CA THR A 489 -8.48 12.86 58.45
C THR A 489 -9.18 13.03 57.11
N GLN A 490 -9.43 14.29 56.71
CA GLN A 490 -10.08 14.64 55.45
C GLN A 490 -9.24 15.69 54.74
N LEU A 491 -8.83 15.40 53.50
CA LEU A 491 -8.10 16.34 52.68
C LEU A 491 -9.01 16.88 51.58
N GLN A 492 -9.02 18.20 51.44
CA GLN A 492 -9.76 18.89 50.39
C GLN A 492 -8.77 19.49 49.41
N TYR A 493 -8.82 18.98 48.18
CA TYR A 493 -8.04 19.44 47.05
C TYR A 493 -8.97 20.09 46.03
N THR A 494 -8.43 21.00 45.24
CA THR A 494 -9.04 21.44 44.00
C THR A 494 -8.23 20.86 42.85
N VAL A 495 -8.87 20.04 42.02
CA VAL A 495 -8.27 19.50 40.80
C VAL A 495 -8.39 20.57 39.73
N VAL A 496 -7.27 20.95 39.12
CA VAL A 496 -7.22 21.91 38.02
C VAL A 496 -6.80 21.18 36.76
N ALA A 497 -7.70 21.10 35.78
CA ALA A 497 -7.39 20.62 34.44
C ALA A 497 -7.10 21.82 33.54
N THR A 498 -5.89 21.88 32.97
CA THR A 498 -5.43 22.97 32.10
C THR A 498 -5.18 22.45 30.70
N ASP A 499 -5.76 23.09 29.68
CA ASP A 499 -5.37 22.89 28.29
C ASP A 499 -4.06 23.61 28.01
N GLN A 500 -3.01 22.88 27.64
CA GLN A 500 -1.68 23.46 27.46
C GLN A 500 -1.60 24.53 26.37
N PRO A 501 -2.22 24.36 25.19
CA PRO A 501 -2.14 25.36 24.12
C PRO A 501 -2.88 26.66 24.40
N THR A 502 -4.11 26.60 24.95
CA THR A 502 -4.93 27.81 25.17
C THR A 502 -4.82 28.39 26.57
N GLY A 503 -4.36 27.61 27.55
CA GLY A 503 -4.37 27.99 28.95
C GLY A 503 -5.76 27.97 29.58
N ASN A 504 -6.79 27.50 28.88
CA ASN A 504 -8.13 27.34 29.45
C ASN A 504 -8.11 26.30 30.57
N GLN A 505 -8.81 26.61 31.66
CA GLN A 505 -8.82 25.79 32.86
C GLN A 505 -10.23 25.43 33.27
N ALA A 506 -10.36 24.23 33.83
CA ALA A 506 -11.55 23.82 34.56
C ALA A 506 -11.13 23.29 35.94
N GLN A 507 -11.97 23.51 36.94
CA GLN A 507 -11.68 23.19 38.32
C GLN A 507 -12.81 22.36 38.93
N GLY A 508 -12.47 21.40 39.77
CA GLY A 508 -13.44 20.57 40.49
C GLY A 508 -12.94 20.21 41.88
N PRO A 509 -13.84 20.12 42.88
CA PRO A 509 -13.44 19.74 44.24
C PRO A 509 -13.15 18.24 44.31
N LEU A 510 -12.10 17.90 45.08
CA LEU A 510 -11.67 16.53 45.35
C LEU A 510 -11.58 16.34 46.87
N LEU A 511 -12.40 15.42 47.38
CA LEU A 511 -12.41 15.01 48.78
C LEU A 511 -11.71 13.66 48.93
N ILE A 512 -10.74 13.62 49.84
CA ILE A 512 -10.03 12.38 50.20
C ILE A 512 -10.28 12.09 51.67
N THR A 513 -10.81 10.91 51.95
CA THR A 513 -11.07 10.43 53.32
C THR A 513 -10.05 9.37 53.71
N MET A 514 -9.32 9.63 54.79
CA MET A 514 -8.32 8.69 55.32
C MET A 514 -8.99 7.66 56.24
N GLU A 515 -8.85 6.39 55.90
CA GLU A 515 -9.48 5.29 56.64
C GLU A 515 -8.46 4.33 57.28
N GLY A 516 -8.89 3.70 58.37
CA GLY A 516 -8.11 2.69 59.09
C GLY A 516 -7.10 3.27 60.08
N THR A 517 -6.23 2.40 60.58
CA THR A 517 -5.18 2.70 61.55
C THR A 517 -3.83 2.31 60.99
N TYR A 518 -2.80 3.09 61.33
CA TYR A 518 -1.43 2.75 60.98
C TYR A 518 -0.95 1.55 61.81
N VAL A 519 -0.32 0.59 61.15
CA VAL A 519 0.39 -0.54 61.78
C VAL A 519 1.78 -0.57 61.18
N ALA A 520 2.79 -0.68 62.05
CA ALA A 520 4.17 -0.77 61.64
C ALA A 520 4.43 -2.07 60.87
N GLU A 521 5.34 -2.01 59.89
CA GLU A 521 5.70 -3.16 59.07
C GLU A 521 6.55 -4.16 59.85
N GLU A 522 6.49 -5.42 59.42
CA GLU A 522 7.40 -6.43 59.92
C GLU A 522 8.83 -6.17 59.41
N PRO A 523 9.84 -6.33 60.28
CA PRO A 523 11.24 -6.17 59.87
C PRO A 523 11.61 -7.26 58.86
N GLY A 524 12.10 -6.86 57.67
CA GLY A 524 12.57 -7.78 56.63
C GLY A 524 11.76 -7.81 55.33
N CYS A 525 10.70 -7.01 55.20
CA CYS A 525 9.95 -6.92 53.96
C CYS A 525 10.74 -6.25 52.81
N PRO A 526 10.64 -6.77 51.56
CA PRO A 526 11.28 -6.16 50.40
C PRO A 526 10.59 -4.86 49.98
N LEU A 527 11.34 -3.99 49.29
CA LEU A 527 10.83 -2.70 48.79
C LEU A 527 9.74 -2.87 47.72
N SER A 528 9.84 -3.90 46.88
CA SER A 528 8.90 -4.18 45.78
C SER A 528 8.12 -5.47 46.06
N CYS A 529 6.82 -5.45 45.75
CA CYS A 529 5.95 -6.63 45.84
C CYS A 529 6.42 -7.78 44.94
N ALA A 530 6.97 -7.46 43.77
CA ALA A 530 7.34 -8.45 42.76
C ALA A 530 8.50 -9.36 43.17
N VAL A 531 9.19 -9.07 44.27
CA VAL A 531 10.28 -9.89 44.82
C VAL A 531 9.73 -11.16 45.47
N SER A 532 8.55 -11.09 46.09
CA SER A 532 7.93 -12.24 46.76
C SER A 532 7.50 -13.29 45.75
N LYS A 533 8.00 -14.53 45.90
CA LYS A 533 7.68 -15.65 45.00
C LYS A 533 6.45 -16.42 45.47
N ARG A 534 6.14 -16.43 46.77
CA ARG A 534 5.04 -17.23 47.33
C ARG A 534 3.92 -16.35 47.86
N ARG A 535 2.71 -16.92 47.89
CA ARG A 535 1.51 -16.24 48.38
C ARG A 535 1.62 -15.73 49.84
N PRO A 536 2.08 -16.52 50.82
CA PRO A 536 2.18 -16.03 52.20
C PRO A 536 3.15 -14.85 52.33
N GLU A 537 4.33 -14.97 51.72
CA GLU A 537 5.36 -13.92 51.69
C GLU A 537 4.88 -12.63 50.99
N CYS A 538 3.97 -12.76 50.01
CA CYS A 538 3.36 -11.63 49.31
C CYS A 538 2.35 -10.91 50.21
N GLU A 539 1.40 -11.63 50.79
CA GLU A 539 0.28 -11.05 51.54
C GLU A 539 0.71 -10.57 52.95
N GLU A 540 1.81 -11.10 53.50
CA GLU A 540 2.37 -10.69 54.80
C GLU A 540 3.11 -9.34 54.74
N CYS A 541 3.69 -8.99 53.59
CA CYS A 541 4.50 -7.79 53.38
C CYS A 541 3.82 -6.72 52.52
N GLY A 542 4.29 -5.47 52.65
CA GLY A 542 3.85 -4.31 51.87
C GLY A 542 4.99 -3.71 51.04
N GLY A 543 4.79 -3.64 49.73
CA GLY A 543 5.72 -2.98 48.80
C GLY A 543 5.26 -1.59 48.36
N LEU A 544 6.10 -0.89 47.59
CA LEU A 544 5.73 0.34 46.88
C LEU A 544 4.48 0.12 46.02
N GLY A 545 3.66 1.14 45.89
CA GLY A 545 2.43 1.09 45.08
C GLY A 545 1.22 0.43 45.76
N SER A 546 1.36 -0.15 46.95
CA SER A 546 0.24 -0.84 47.62
C SER A 546 -0.72 0.15 48.31
N LEU A 547 -2.00 0.12 47.90
CA LEU A 547 -3.03 1.02 48.43
C LEU A 547 -3.50 0.61 49.83
N THR A 548 -3.48 -0.69 50.14
CA THR A 548 -3.91 -1.24 51.43
C THR A 548 -2.77 -1.39 52.44
N GLY A 549 -1.53 -1.16 52.00
CA GLY A 549 -0.30 -1.41 52.75
C GLY A 549 0.20 -2.86 52.72
N ARG A 550 -0.45 -3.74 51.94
CA ARG A 550 -0.02 -5.11 51.67
C ARG A 550 -0.02 -5.36 50.17
N CYS A 551 0.84 -6.25 49.70
CA CYS A 551 0.81 -6.69 48.31
C CYS A 551 -0.36 -7.66 48.06
N GLU A 552 -0.79 -7.74 46.80
CA GLU A 552 -1.87 -8.60 46.35
C GLU A 552 -1.30 -9.75 45.51
N TRP A 553 -1.74 -10.97 45.84
CA TRP A 553 -1.37 -12.18 45.12
C TRP A 553 -2.40 -12.51 44.04
N ARG A 554 -1.94 -12.66 42.79
CA ARG A 554 -2.73 -13.21 41.70
C ARG A 554 -2.34 -14.65 41.45
N GLN A 555 -3.30 -15.57 41.53
CA GLN A 555 -3.10 -16.97 41.17
C GLN A 555 -3.40 -17.18 39.68
N GLY A 556 -2.43 -17.73 38.96
CA GLY A 556 -2.56 -18.07 37.55
C GLY A 556 -3.35 -19.35 37.29
N ASP A 557 -3.56 -19.66 36.01
CA ASP A 557 -4.39 -20.79 35.55
C ASP A 557 -3.63 -22.13 35.42
N GLY A 558 -2.31 -22.11 35.52
CA GLY A 558 -1.45 -23.30 35.43
C GLY A 558 -1.38 -23.92 34.02
N LYS A 559 -1.86 -23.21 32.99
CA LYS A 559 -1.94 -23.72 31.61
C LYS A 559 -0.75 -23.27 30.78
N GLY A 560 0.43 -23.86 31.03
CA GLY A 560 1.62 -23.52 30.24
C GLY A 560 1.95 -22.02 30.31
N ILE A 561 2.47 -21.46 29.22
CA ILE A 561 2.74 -20.02 29.12
C ILE A 561 1.41 -19.31 28.88
N SER A 562 0.95 -18.53 29.87
CA SER A 562 -0.33 -17.81 29.81
C SER A 562 -0.17 -16.36 30.27
N ARG A 563 -1.08 -15.48 29.82
CA ARG A 563 -1.15 -14.08 30.30
C ARG A 563 -1.56 -14.00 31.77
N ASN A 564 -2.28 -15.01 32.25
CA ASN A 564 -2.70 -15.13 33.63
C ASN A 564 -1.70 -15.98 34.41
N PHE A 565 -0.45 -15.51 34.49
CA PHE A 565 0.60 -16.12 35.30
C PHE A 565 0.48 -15.70 36.77
N SER A 566 0.93 -16.59 37.67
CA SER A 566 0.93 -16.32 39.11
C SER A 566 1.98 -15.28 39.47
N THR A 567 1.62 -14.28 40.28
CA THR A 567 2.59 -13.25 40.69
C THR A 567 2.11 -12.44 41.90
N CYS A 568 3.05 -11.72 42.51
CA CYS A 568 2.80 -10.77 43.59
C CYS A 568 2.90 -9.34 43.04
N SER A 569 1.89 -8.52 43.29
CA SER A 569 1.77 -7.17 42.72
C SER A 569 1.26 -6.16 43.75
N PRO A 570 1.49 -4.85 43.57
CA PRO A 570 0.93 -3.85 44.47
C PRO A 570 -0.61 -3.72 44.37
N SER A 571 -1.15 -3.88 43.16
CA SER A 571 -2.59 -3.99 42.92
C SER A 571 -2.84 -4.80 41.65
N ILE A 572 -3.64 -5.85 41.73
CA ILE A 572 -3.96 -6.73 40.60
C ILE A 572 -4.73 -6.04 39.46
N LYS A 573 -5.21 -4.81 39.71
CA LYS A 573 -5.96 -3.99 38.73
C LYS A 573 -5.06 -3.16 37.83
N THR A 574 -3.89 -2.76 38.33
CA THR A 574 -2.92 -1.94 37.58
C THR A 574 -1.65 -2.71 37.27
N CYS A 575 -1.33 -3.74 38.06
CA CYS A 575 -0.16 -4.58 37.87
C CYS A 575 -0.51 -6.05 38.14
N PRO A 576 -0.33 -7.00 37.20
CA PRO A 576 0.19 -6.81 35.86
C PRO A 576 -0.94 -6.71 34.82
N ASP A 577 -1.16 -5.51 34.29
CA ASP A 577 -2.16 -5.19 33.25
C ASP A 577 -1.54 -5.11 31.83
N SER A 578 -0.23 -5.37 31.72
CA SER A 578 0.56 -5.27 30.49
C SER A 578 0.73 -3.85 29.95
N HIS A 579 0.41 -2.82 30.74
CA HIS A 579 0.52 -1.42 30.38
C HIS A 579 1.32 -0.63 31.43
N CYS A 580 2.58 -0.32 31.11
CA CYS A 580 3.41 0.52 31.96
C CYS A 580 2.95 1.99 31.94
N ASP A 581 2.13 2.38 32.92
CA ASP A 581 1.54 3.72 32.99
C ASP A 581 2.51 4.80 33.52
N ALA A 582 2.03 6.05 33.61
CA ALA A 582 2.84 7.19 34.05
C ALA A 582 3.28 7.11 35.52
N VAL A 583 2.53 6.41 36.39
CA VAL A 583 2.91 6.19 37.79
C VAL A 583 3.94 5.09 37.87
N GLU A 584 3.72 3.96 37.20
CA GLU A 584 4.60 2.79 37.26
C GLU A 584 5.97 3.04 36.61
N SER A 585 6.00 3.81 35.52
CA SER A 585 7.23 4.23 34.86
C SER A 585 8.07 5.22 35.68
N SER A 586 7.49 5.85 36.72
CA SER A 586 8.21 6.80 37.58
C SER A 586 9.26 6.13 38.46
N ASN A 587 9.03 4.86 38.86
CA ASN A 587 9.94 4.11 39.70
C ASN A 587 9.88 2.60 39.37
N PRO A 588 11.02 1.97 39.00
CA PRO A 588 11.06 0.57 38.58
C PRO A 588 10.68 -0.44 39.68
N HIS A 589 10.59 -0.02 40.94
CA HIS A 589 10.17 -0.87 42.05
C HIS A 589 8.65 -1.00 42.21
N ILE A 590 7.84 -0.21 41.49
CA ILE A 590 6.37 -0.25 41.58
C ILE A 590 5.83 -1.50 40.88
N CYS A 591 5.91 -1.54 39.55
CA CYS A 591 5.48 -2.69 38.75
C CYS A 591 6.56 -3.06 37.71
N PRO A 592 7.62 -3.80 38.12
CA PRO A 592 8.61 -4.29 37.15
C PRO A 592 8.01 -5.28 36.15
N GLN A 593 6.90 -5.94 36.47
CA GLN A 593 6.27 -6.92 35.59
C GLN A 593 5.80 -6.30 34.27
N ASP A 594 5.37 -5.03 34.28
CA ASP A 594 4.90 -4.33 33.08
C ASP A 594 5.94 -3.32 32.54
N CYS A 595 6.79 -2.75 33.42
CA CYS A 595 7.74 -1.69 33.05
C CYS A 595 9.19 -2.15 32.82
N LEU A 596 9.54 -3.40 33.10
CA LEU A 596 10.95 -3.83 33.05
C LEU A 596 11.53 -3.76 31.64
N ARG A 597 12.72 -3.14 31.54
CA ARG A 597 13.63 -3.17 30.39
C ARG A 597 14.85 -4.02 30.71
N GLY A 598 14.68 -5.33 30.70
CA GLY A 598 15.68 -6.27 31.21
C GLY A 598 15.48 -7.68 30.67
N SER A 599 16.17 -8.65 31.27
CA SER A 599 16.10 -10.05 30.84
C SER A 599 15.07 -10.82 31.66
N ILE A 600 14.21 -11.57 30.98
CA ILE A 600 13.27 -12.51 31.59
C ILE A 600 13.83 -13.93 31.39
N ILE A 601 13.93 -14.69 32.47
CA ILE A 601 14.54 -16.02 32.51
C ILE A 601 13.43 -17.04 32.77
N GLY A 602 13.42 -18.14 32.01
CA GLY A 602 12.38 -19.18 32.08
C GLY A 602 11.37 -19.09 30.92
N GLY A 603 10.28 -19.84 31.01
CA GLY A 603 9.25 -19.90 29.95
C GLY A 603 8.40 -18.63 29.95
N HIS A 604 8.54 -17.78 28.92
CA HIS A 604 7.84 -16.49 28.86
C HIS A 604 7.60 -16.01 27.42
N GLU A 605 6.68 -15.05 27.28
CA GLU A 605 6.50 -14.19 26.11
C GLU A 605 6.73 -12.73 26.57
N PRO A 606 7.68 -11.99 25.98
CA PRO A 606 7.92 -10.58 26.33
C PRO A 606 6.79 -9.67 25.83
N GLY A 607 6.59 -8.53 26.50
CA GLY A 607 5.67 -7.47 26.06
C GLY A 607 6.11 -6.81 24.75
N GLU A 608 5.16 -6.18 24.04
CA GLU A 608 5.43 -5.52 22.75
C GLU A 608 6.44 -4.37 22.87
N ARG A 609 6.48 -3.70 24.03
CA ARG A 609 7.49 -2.68 24.33
C ARG A 609 8.33 -3.10 25.53
N TRP A 610 7.70 -3.36 26.68
CA TRP A 610 8.34 -3.65 27.97
C TRP A 610 7.55 -4.73 28.73
N GLY A 611 8.13 -5.28 29.79
CA GLY A 611 7.44 -6.20 30.71
C GLY A 611 7.20 -7.61 30.17
N ILE A 612 6.34 -8.35 30.88
CA ILE A 612 6.00 -9.76 30.66
C ILE A 612 4.57 -9.84 30.12
N LYS A 613 4.42 -10.29 28.86
CA LYS A 613 3.10 -10.48 28.26
C LYS A 613 2.46 -11.80 28.71
N ALA A 614 3.26 -12.85 28.79
CA ALA A 614 2.85 -14.16 29.28
C ALA A 614 4.02 -14.85 29.99
N GLY A 615 3.71 -15.67 30.99
CA GLY A 615 4.71 -16.38 31.80
C GLY A 615 4.29 -17.81 32.10
N PHE A 616 5.26 -18.68 32.32
CA PHE A 616 5.05 -20.06 32.75
C PHE A 616 5.18 -20.17 34.27
N GLY A 617 4.10 -20.55 34.95
CA GLY A 617 4.09 -20.73 36.40
C GLY A 617 4.02 -19.42 37.18
N THR A 618 4.96 -19.24 38.11
CA THR A 618 5.05 -18.05 38.95
C THR A 618 6.18 -17.15 38.47
N CYS A 619 5.86 -15.87 38.23
CA CYS A 619 6.84 -14.87 37.83
C CYS A 619 7.17 -13.92 38.97
N SER A 620 8.46 -13.83 39.33
CA SER A 620 9.01 -12.83 40.25
C SER A 620 10.05 -11.96 39.56
N CYS A 621 10.22 -10.72 40.03
CA CYS A 621 11.11 -9.74 39.43
C CYS A 621 11.97 -9.04 40.47
N PHE A 622 13.23 -8.80 40.10
CA PHE A 622 14.24 -8.11 40.89
C PHE A 622 14.62 -6.81 40.15
N PRO A 623 13.98 -5.68 40.47
CA PRO A 623 14.19 -4.41 39.77
C PRO A 623 15.63 -3.93 39.78
N GLU A 624 16.37 -4.16 40.86
CA GLU A 624 17.77 -3.75 41.02
C GLU A 624 18.70 -4.42 39.99
N GLU A 625 18.46 -5.69 39.71
CA GLU A 625 19.21 -6.46 38.71
C GLU A 625 18.63 -6.35 37.30
N ARG A 626 17.44 -5.76 37.17
CA ARG A 626 16.64 -5.74 35.93
C ARG A 626 16.38 -7.15 35.38
N LYS A 627 16.03 -8.08 36.26
CA LYS A 627 15.74 -9.48 35.91
C LYS A 627 14.38 -9.92 36.41
N CYS A 628 13.71 -10.77 35.64
CA CYS A 628 12.56 -11.54 36.10
C CYS A 628 12.77 -13.03 35.86
N PHE A 629 12.14 -13.85 36.69
CA PHE A 629 12.18 -15.32 36.61
C PHE A 629 10.75 -15.83 36.53
N CYS A 630 10.43 -16.63 35.52
CA CYS A 630 9.13 -17.29 35.35
C CYS A 630 9.32 -18.80 35.35
N GLU A 631 8.96 -19.42 36.46
CA GLU A 631 9.13 -20.85 36.67
C GLU A 631 7.95 -21.46 37.46
N PRO A 632 7.59 -22.72 37.21
CA PRO A 632 6.59 -23.40 38.02
C PRO A 632 7.11 -23.59 39.46
N GLU A 633 6.20 -23.68 40.43
CA GLU A 633 6.61 -24.10 41.77
C GLU A 633 7.15 -25.53 41.72
N ASP A 634 8.35 -25.73 42.30
CA ASP A 634 8.88 -27.07 42.53
C ASP A 634 7.89 -27.84 43.41
N SER A 635 7.18 -28.80 42.82
CA SER A 635 6.39 -29.75 43.57
C SER A 635 7.34 -30.53 44.50
N GLN A 636 7.26 -30.29 45.81
CA GLN A 636 7.70 -31.28 46.80
C GLN A 636 6.77 -32.50 46.66
N GLY A 637 7.12 -33.39 45.73
CA GLY A 637 6.55 -34.73 45.59
C GLY A 637 7.62 -35.77 45.98
N PRO A 638 7.27 -36.86 46.69
CA PRO A 638 8.25 -37.85 47.14
C PRO A 638 8.87 -38.59 45.95
N TRP A 639 10.17 -38.87 46.07
CA TRP A 639 10.95 -39.83 45.27
C TRP A 639 10.14 -40.84 44.45
N LEU A 640 10.10 -40.63 43.13
CA LEU A 640 9.97 -41.70 42.15
C LEU A 640 11.01 -41.46 41.04
N GLY A 641 11.77 -42.51 40.74
CA GLY A 641 12.99 -42.51 39.92
C GLY A 641 12.80 -42.22 38.42
N PRO A 642 13.87 -42.36 37.63
CA PRO A 642 14.04 -41.65 36.37
C PRO A 642 13.22 -42.29 35.25
N ALA A 643 12.36 -41.50 34.59
CA ALA A 643 11.70 -41.87 33.35
C ALA A 643 12.19 -40.97 32.21
N LEU A 644 13.17 -41.51 31.48
CA LEU A 644 13.35 -41.45 30.03
C LEU A 644 13.25 -40.09 29.31
N SER A 645 14.43 -39.61 28.92
CA SER A 645 14.68 -38.66 27.84
C SER A 645 14.08 -39.13 26.49
N SER A 646 13.12 -38.38 25.96
CA SER A 646 12.88 -38.28 24.52
C SER A 646 12.05 -37.05 24.19
N TRP A 647 12.71 -35.92 23.88
CA TRP A 647 12.09 -34.81 23.16
C TRP A 647 12.96 -34.52 21.95
N GLY A 648 12.52 -35.05 20.80
CA GLY A 648 13.04 -34.71 19.49
C GLY A 648 12.56 -33.33 19.08
N ALA A 649 13.49 -32.55 18.51
CA ALA A 649 13.22 -31.27 17.89
C ALA A 649 12.26 -31.45 16.69
N ALA A 650 11.14 -30.73 16.71
CA ALA A 650 10.30 -30.50 15.54
C ALA A 650 10.49 -29.04 15.11
N VAL A 651 11.17 -28.86 13.98
CA VAL A 651 11.22 -27.62 13.20
C VAL A 651 10.09 -27.70 12.17
N PRO A 652 9.19 -26.71 12.04
CA PRO A 652 8.26 -26.66 10.92
C PRO A 652 8.88 -25.95 9.71
N ALA A 653 8.56 -26.48 8.54
CA ALA A 653 8.88 -25.93 7.22
C ALA A 653 8.06 -24.67 6.89
#